data_AF-A0A932HE97-F1
#
_entry.id   AF-A0A932HE97-F1
#
_cell.length_a   1.000
_cell.length_b   1.000
_cell.length_c   1.000
_cell.angle_alpha   90.00
_cell.angle_beta   90.00
_cell.angle_gamma   90.00
#
_symmetry.space_group_name_H-M   'P 1'
#
loop_
_entity.id
_entity.type
_entity.pdbx_description
1 polymer ?
#
loop_
_entity_poly.entity_id
_entity_poly.type
_entity_poly.pdbx_seq_one_letter_code
_entity_poly.pdbx_strand_id
1 'polypeptide(L)'
;MTARLREIPYNYTSFSDREIVIRILGAPMWDLLNELRSQRRTGRSAKMLYEVLGDIWVVSRNPYLQDDLLDVPRRRAALIAGMRERLAEIDARRQNRADKVGDLLVAAHAAVDAFASEFEEAAQLRRKALARLVRATRRDNIRFDGLARVSHVTDATDWRVEYPFVVIHPDTEAEIAAVVKACIELGLTIIPRGGGTGYTGGAIPLTRRSAVINTEKLDALSEIEHVVLPGLGKPVPTLRCGAGVVTKRAMEAAEAAGLVFACDPTSADASCIGGNVAMNAGGKKAVLWGTALDNLASWRMVTPEAQWIEVERLDHNLGKIHDLPLARFRVTRLAQDGGTRLGEPAILEIPGSRFRKPGLGKDVTDKYLGGLPGVQKEGCDGIITSARFVLHRMPPVVRTFCLEFFGQVREAVPSIVEIKRYIAAHPGAALAGLEHLDERYLRAVGYSTKARRAGRPKMVLVGDVVGDDENAVAEAASRAVRIANARHGEGFIAASAEARKAFWADRARTAAIARHTNAFKINEDVVIPLERLGDYSDGIERINIELSIKNKLSLVEALEELFKGDIAIQRGEDAVPAAEIIGDRVERALSLLTETRKRWRWLYDNLDAPYDGSRFEVQGSKFKVQDLEPRARNLEPGTRNLEPGTIFEALQDHSITVSWKRELRAPLADIFSGRPFHKVMEAIDAAHQRVLRGRVFVALHMHAGDGNVHTNIPVNSDNYEMLQEATRAVARIMRLATAL
;
A
#
# COMPACT_ATOMS: atom_id res chain seq x y z
N MET A 1 -18.31 -19.64 -24.80
CA MET A 1 -18.54 -18.32 -25.40
C MET A 1 -17.95 -17.26 -24.47
N THR A 2 -16.92 -16.56 -24.92
CA THR A 2 -16.28 -15.45 -24.19
C THR A 2 -17.28 -14.31 -24.02
N ALA A 3 -17.75 -14.09 -22.79
CA ALA A 3 -18.66 -13.00 -22.46
C ALA A 3 -18.03 -11.65 -22.86
N ARG A 4 -18.79 -10.80 -23.55
CA ARG A 4 -18.44 -9.39 -23.74
C ARG A 4 -18.23 -8.79 -22.35
N LEU A 5 -16.98 -8.47 -22.01
CA LEU A 5 -16.59 -7.96 -20.69
C LEU A 5 -17.07 -6.51 -20.44
N ARG A 6 -17.62 -5.81 -21.44
CA ARG A 6 -18.10 -4.41 -21.33
C ARG A 6 -19.19 -4.08 -22.38
N GLU A 7 -20.29 -3.49 -21.95
CA GLU A 7 -21.41 -2.98 -22.77
C GLU A 7 -21.41 -1.45 -22.90
N ILE A 8 -20.81 -0.74 -21.95
CA ILE A 8 -20.54 0.71 -22.09
C ILE A 8 -19.38 0.89 -23.09
N PRO A 9 -19.55 1.70 -24.15
CA PRO A 9 -18.61 1.74 -25.28
C PRO A 9 -17.26 2.40 -24.98
N TYR A 10 -17.07 2.94 -23.77
CA TYR A 10 -15.89 3.73 -23.40
C TYR A 10 -14.98 2.97 -22.44
N ASN A 11 -13.72 2.73 -22.84
CA ASN A 11 -12.74 2.00 -22.01
C ASN A 11 -11.89 2.91 -21.10
N TYR A 12 -12.36 4.13 -20.80
CA TYR A 12 -11.56 5.16 -20.11
C TYR A 12 -11.60 5.08 -18.57
N THR A 13 -12.28 4.10 -17.99
CA THR A 13 -12.41 3.99 -16.52
C THR A 13 -12.21 2.57 -16.01
N SER A 14 -11.62 2.46 -14.82
CA SER A 14 -11.45 1.22 -14.04
C SER A 14 -12.76 0.68 -13.47
N PHE A 15 -13.86 1.43 -13.59
CA PHE A 15 -15.19 1.00 -13.16
C PHE A 15 -15.82 0.06 -14.18
N SER A 16 -16.42 -1.01 -13.67
CA SER A 16 -17.28 -1.93 -14.40
C SER A 16 -18.61 -1.27 -14.78
N ASP A 17 -19.31 -1.83 -15.77
CA ASP A 17 -20.65 -1.35 -16.15
C ASP A 17 -21.61 -1.37 -14.95
N ARG A 18 -21.47 -2.36 -14.06
CA ARG A 18 -22.23 -2.44 -12.81
C ARG A 18 -22.08 -1.18 -11.97
N GLU A 19 -20.84 -0.79 -11.69
CA GLU A 19 -20.58 0.36 -10.81
C GLU A 19 -21.03 1.67 -11.46
N ILE A 20 -20.88 1.79 -12.78
CA ILE A 20 -21.34 2.98 -13.52
C ILE A 20 -22.86 3.08 -13.45
N VAL A 21 -23.58 2.00 -13.74
CA VAL A 21 -25.06 1.97 -13.65
C VAL A 21 -25.51 2.28 -12.23
N ILE A 22 -24.90 1.65 -11.21
CA ILE A 22 -25.28 1.89 -9.81
C ILE A 22 -25.06 3.36 -9.41
N ARG A 23 -23.98 3.98 -9.88
CA ARG A 23 -23.65 5.36 -9.52
C ARG A 23 -24.52 6.39 -10.24
N ILE A 24 -25.03 6.07 -11.44
CA ILE A 24 -25.89 6.97 -12.22
C ILE A 24 -27.39 6.73 -11.95
N LEU A 25 -27.82 5.46 -11.88
CA LEU A 25 -29.23 5.07 -11.80
C LEU A 25 -29.63 4.38 -10.47
N GLY A 26 -28.65 3.96 -9.65
CA GLY A 26 -28.89 3.24 -8.41
C GLY A 26 -28.88 1.71 -8.53
N ALA A 27 -28.67 1.02 -7.40
CA ALA A 27 -28.65 -0.44 -7.32
C ALA A 27 -29.94 -1.14 -7.82
N PRO A 28 -31.16 -0.65 -7.51
CA PRO A 28 -32.38 -1.27 -8.01
C PRO A 28 -32.45 -1.34 -9.54
N MET A 29 -31.91 -0.33 -10.23
CA MET A 29 -31.91 -0.28 -11.70
C MET A 29 -30.91 -1.26 -12.33
N TRP A 30 -29.79 -1.55 -11.65
CA TRP A 30 -28.88 -2.60 -12.07
C TRP A 30 -29.51 -3.99 -11.97
N ASP A 31 -30.23 -4.27 -10.89
CA ASP A 31 -30.92 -5.55 -10.69
C ASP A 31 -32.01 -5.73 -11.75
N LEU A 32 -32.75 -4.66 -12.03
CA LEU A 32 -33.77 -4.63 -13.09
C LEU A 32 -33.17 -4.89 -14.48
N LEU A 33 -32.00 -4.32 -14.79
CA LEU A 33 -31.26 -4.59 -16.04
C LEU A 33 -30.83 -6.05 -16.15
N ASN A 34 -30.38 -6.67 -15.06
CA ASN A 34 -30.03 -8.10 -15.06
C ASN A 34 -31.24 -9.00 -15.26
N GLU A 35 -32.37 -8.63 -14.67
CA GLU A 35 -33.62 -9.36 -14.88
C GLU A 35 -34.07 -9.27 -16.35
N LEU A 36 -34.00 -8.09 -16.96
CA LEU A 36 -34.33 -7.90 -18.37
C LEU A 36 -33.35 -8.63 -19.31
N ARG A 37 -32.07 -8.73 -18.94
CA ARG A 37 -31.05 -9.49 -19.70
C ARG A 37 -31.40 -10.98 -19.78
N SER A 38 -31.93 -11.58 -18.72
CA SER A 38 -32.30 -13.01 -18.74
C SER A 38 -33.46 -13.31 -19.70
N GLN A 39 -34.29 -12.31 -20.01
CA GLN A 39 -35.48 -12.42 -20.88
C GLN A 39 -35.17 -12.35 -22.39
N ARG A 40 -33.90 -12.17 -22.82
CA ARG A 40 -33.39 -12.21 -24.22
C ARG A 40 -34.15 -11.35 -25.28
N ARG A 41 -34.93 -10.33 -24.88
CA ARG A 41 -35.77 -9.51 -25.79
C ARG A 41 -35.28 -8.08 -26.07
N THR A 42 -34.23 -7.58 -25.43
CA THR A 42 -34.00 -6.11 -25.28
C THR A 42 -32.67 -5.55 -25.81
N GLY A 43 -31.91 -6.31 -26.62
CA GLY A 43 -30.51 -5.99 -26.96
C GLY A 43 -30.23 -4.59 -27.54
N ARG A 44 -31.11 -4.06 -28.41
CA ARG A 44 -30.91 -2.72 -29.02
C ARG A 44 -31.26 -1.57 -28.08
N SER A 45 -32.34 -1.70 -27.29
CA SER A 45 -32.71 -0.69 -26.29
C SER A 45 -31.71 -0.63 -25.14
N ALA A 46 -31.20 -1.79 -24.69
CA ALA A 46 -30.13 -1.86 -23.71
C ALA A 46 -28.87 -1.16 -24.20
N LYS A 47 -28.46 -1.39 -25.46
CA LYS A 47 -27.30 -0.71 -26.05
C LYS A 47 -27.44 0.81 -26.02
N MET A 48 -28.59 1.35 -26.44
CA MET A 48 -28.85 2.80 -26.43
C MET A 48 -28.81 3.38 -25.01
N LEU A 49 -29.33 2.66 -24.01
CA LEU A 49 -29.23 3.06 -22.62
C LEU A 49 -27.76 3.10 -22.15
N TYR A 50 -26.96 2.07 -22.45
CA TYR A 50 -25.54 2.06 -22.10
C TYR A 50 -24.72 3.13 -22.84
N GLU A 51 -25.12 3.53 -24.06
CA GLU A 51 -24.54 4.68 -24.75
C GLU A 51 -24.85 5.99 -23.98
N VAL A 52 -26.10 6.22 -23.55
CA VAL A 52 -26.48 7.39 -22.73
C VAL A 52 -25.73 7.43 -21.39
N LEU A 53 -25.70 6.30 -20.66
CA LEU A 53 -24.96 6.20 -19.40
C LEU A 53 -23.46 6.39 -19.60
N GLY A 54 -22.93 5.88 -20.71
CA GLY A 54 -21.55 6.08 -21.12
C GLY A 54 -21.23 7.55 -21.39
N ASP A 55 -22.10 8.27 -22.10
CA ASP A 55 -21.94 9.69 -22.41
C ASP A 55 -21.89 10.52 -21.12
N ILE A 56 -22.84 10.30 -20.20
CA ILE A 56 -22.86 10.93 -18.87
C ILE A 56 -21.56 10.62 -18.12
N TRP A 57 -21.16 9.35 -18.07
CA TRP A 57 -20.01 8.91 -17.29
C TRP A 57 -18.69 9.48 -17.81
N VAL A 58 -18.45 9.41 -19.12
CA VAL A 58 -17.21 9.92 -19.74
C VAL A 58 -17.04 11.40 -19.50
N VAL A 59 -18.10 12.19 -19.66
CA VAL A 59 -18.02 13.63 -19.39
C VAL A 59 -17.85 13.89 -17.89
N SER A 60 -18.62 13.21 -17.03
CA SER A 60 -18.51 13.35 -15.57
C SER A 60 -17.11 13.03 -15.03
N ARG A 61 -16.37 12.16 -15.72
CA ARG A 61 -15.03 11.69 -15.33
C ARG A 61 -13.90 12.32 -16.12
N ASN A 62 -14.19 13.26 -17.01
CA ASN A 62 -13.16 13.93 -17.81
C ASN A 62 -13.31 15.45 -17.70
N PRO A 63 -12.53 16.09 -16.81
CA PRO A 63 -12.51 17.55 -16.66
C PRO A 63 -12.31 18.32 -17.98
N TYR A 64 -11.54 17.79 -18.93
CA TYR A 64 -11.34 18.45 -20.23
C TYR A 64 -12.62 18.49 -21.06
N LEU A 65 -13.42 17.41 -21.04
CA LEU A 65 -14.72 17.39 -21.71
C LEU A 65 -15.73 18.28 -20.98
N GLN A 66 -15.69 18.31 -19.65
CA GLN A 66 -16.53 19.24 -18.88
C GLN A 66 -16.23 20.69 -19.24
N ASP A 67 -14.95 21.06 -19.32
CA ASP A 67 -14.53 22.41 -19.67
C ASP A 67 -14.95 22.78 -21.11
N ASP A 68 -14.74 21.91 -22.11
CA ASP A 68 -15.19 22.16 -23.49
C ASP A 68 -16.71 22.37 -23.57
N LEU A 69 -17.49 21.57 -22.85
CA LEU A 69 -18.96 21.67 -22.84
C LEU A 69 -19.47 22.88 -22.03
N LEU A 70 -18.70 23.37 -21.05
CA LEU A 70 -18.98 24.64 -20.37
C LEU A 70 -18.70 25.83 -21.29
N ASP A 71 -17.60 25.79 -22.04
CA ASP A 71 -17.16 26.88 -22.91
C ASP A 71 -17.94 26.95 -24.24
N VAL A 72 -18.48 25.82 -24.71
CA VAL A 72 -19.22 25.72 -25.98
C VAL A 72 -20.67 25.25 -25.75
N PRO A 73 -21.61 26.15 -25.38
CA PRO A 73 -23.00 25.80 -25.05
C PRO A 73 -23.75 25.03 -26.15
N ARG A 74 -23.41 25.27 -27.43
CA ARG A 74 -24.01 24.56 -28.57
C ARG A 74 -23.65 23.07 -28.59
N ARG A 75 -22.40 22.71 -28.26
CA ARG A 75 -21.97 21.30 -28.17
C ARG A 75 -22.65 20.59 -27.02
N ARG A 76 -22.76 21.26 -25.86
CA ARG A 76 -23.52 20.76 -24.71
C ARG A 76 -24.98 20.51 -25.05
N ALA A 77 -25.64 21.46 -25.72
CA ALA A 77 -27.03 21.30 -26.15
C ALA A 77 -27.20 20.11 -27.10
N ALA A 78 -26.30 19.94 -28.07
CA ALA A 78 -26.32 18.81 -29.01
C ALA A 78 -26.13 17.45 -28.30
N LEU A 79 -25.19 17.35 -27.35
CA LEU A 79 -24.98 16.14 -26.56
C LEU A 79 -26.24 15.75 -25.77
N ILE A 80 -26.84 16.72 -25.06
CA ILE A 80 -28.06 16.48 -24.27
C ILE A 80 -29.23 16.10 -25.17
N ALA A 81 -29.40 16.78 -26.31
CA ALA A 81 -30.43 16.44 -27.30
C ALA A 81 -30.27 15.00 -27.81
N GLY A 82 -29.06 14.60 -28.19
CA GLY A 82 -28.77 13.24 -28.66
C GLY A 82 -29.06 12.16 -27.60
N MET A 83 -28.77 12.43 -26.32
CA MET A 83 -29.16 11.52 -25.23
C MET A 83 -30.69 11.42 -25.11
N ARG A 84 -31.42 12.54 -25.17
CA ARG A 84 -32.88 12.56 -25.10
C ARG A 84 -33.53 11.86 -26.30
N GLU A 85 -32.99 12.01 -27.50
CA GLU A 85 -33.45 11.31 -28.70
C GLU A 85 -33.31 9.79 -28.56
N ARG A 86 -32.17 9.29 -28.03
CA ARG A 86 -31.98 7.86 -27.75
C ARG A 86 -32.99 7.33 -26.73
N LEU A 87 -33.24 8.08 -25.65
CA LEU A 87 -34.25 7.69 -24.66
C LEU A 87 -35.67 7.67 -25.27
N ALA A 88 -36.00 8.64 -26.12
CA ALA A 88 -37.27 8.64 -26.85
C ALA A 88 -37.40 7.45 -27.83
N GLU A 89 -36.31 7.05 -28.49
CA GLU A 89 -36.30 5.86 -29.34
C GLU A 89 -36.51 4.57 -28.53
N ILE A 90 -35.95 4.48 -27.32
CA ILE A 90 -36.22 3.37 -26.39
C ILE A 90 -37.71 3.36 -26.01
N ASP A 91 -38.29 4.52 -25.68
CA ASP A 91 -39.70 4.65 -25.29
C ASP A 91 -40.65 4.26 -26.43
N ALA A 92 -40.38 4.72 -27.65
CA ALA A 92 -41.18 4.39 -28.85
C ALA A 92 -41.21 2.88 -29.18
N ARG A 93 -40.21 2.12 -28.72
CA ARG A 93 -40.12 0.67 -28.93
C ARG A 93 -40.84 -0.15 -27.85
N ARG A 94 -41.40 0.50 -26.83
CA ARG A 94 -42.11 -0.19 -25.74
C ARG A 94 -43.46 -0.68 -26.21
N GLN A 95 -43.79 -1.92 -25.81
CA GLN A 95 -45.09 -2.52 -26.09
C GLN A 95 -46.14 -2.16 -25.02
N ASN A 96 -45.72 -1.80 -23.80
CA ASN A 96 -46.58 -1.40 -22.71
C ASN A 96 -45.98 -0.22 -21.93
N ARG A 97 -46.80 0.77 -21.56
CA ARG A 97 -46.37 1.98 -20.85
C ARG A 97 -46.07 1.75 -19.35
N ALA A 98 -46.50 0.63 -18.78
CA ALA A 98 -46.29 0.26 -17.37
C ALA A 98 -45.39 -0.99 -17.22
N ASP A 99 -44.33 -1.09 -18.03
CA ASP A 99 -43.35 -2.17 -17.96
C ASP A 99 -42.05 -1.76 -17.24
N LYS A 100 -41.22 -2.76 -16.90
CA LYS A 100 -39.90 -2.61 -16.26
C LYS A 100 -38.95 -1.69 -17.04
N VAL A 101 -39.16 -1.53 -18.34
CA VAL A 101 -38.40 -0.59 -19.18
C VAL A 101 -38.79 0.86 -18.89
N GLY A 102 -40.05 1.11 -18.50
CA GLY A 102 -40.52 2.42 -18.05
C GLY A 102 -39.80 2.93 -16.81
N ASP A 103 -39.59 2.07 -15.81
CA ASP A 103 -38.86 2.45 -14.59
C ASP A 103 -37.41 2.86 -14.91
N LEU A 104 -36.75 2.13 -15.81
CA LEU A 104 -35.41 2.46 -16.29
C LEU A 104 -35.38 3.79 -17.06
N LEU A 105 -36.40 4.07 -17.88
CA LEU A 105 -36.50 5.34 -18.61
C LEU A 105 -36.70 6.52 -17.67
N VAL A 106 -37.55 6.39 -16.65
CA VAL A 106 -37.74 7.44 -15.64
C VAL A 106 -36.40 7.75 -14.95
N ALA A 107 -35.69 6.72 -14.51
CA ALA A 107 -34.37 6.89 -13.89
C ALA A 107 -33.35 7.50 -14.86
N ALA A 108 -33.33 7.08 -16.13
CA ALA A 108 -32.41 7.59 -17.14
C ALA A 108 -32.71 9.05 -17.52
N HIS A 109 -33.98 9.44 -17.64
CA HIS A 109 -34.39 10.83 -17.87
C HIS A 109 -33.95 11.71 -16.69
N ALA A 110 -34.20 11.27 -15.45
CA ALA A 110 -33.75 12.00 -14.27
C ALA A 110 -32.22 12.15 -14.24
N ALA A 111 -31.46 11.12 -14.64
CA ALA A 111 -30.01 11.19 -14.75
C ALA A 111 -29.53 12.18 -15.83
N VAL A 112 -30.19 12.24 -16.99
CA VAL A 112 -29.89 13.23 -18.04
C VAL A 112 -30.21 14.65 -17.59
N ASP A 113 -31.32 14.84 -16.87
CA ASP A 113 -31.72 16.14 -16.33
C ASP A 113 -30.74 16.63 -15.26
N ALA A 114 -30.34 15.75 -14.34
CA ALA A 114 -29.30 16.02 -13.36
C ALA A 114 -27.98 16.42 -14.06
N PHE A 115 -27.51 15.60 -15.00
CA PHE A 115 -26.31 15.88 -15.79
C PHE A 115 -26.37 17.23 -16.53
N ALA A 116 -27.53 17.59 -17.10
CA ALA A 116 -27.71 18.88 -17.75
C ALA A 116 -27.61 20.06 -16.77
N SER A 117 -28.24 19.94 -15.60
CA SER A 117 -28.24 20.98 -14.56
C SER A 117 -26.84 21.23 -13.96
N GLU A 118 -26.00 20.19 -13.87
CA GLU A 118 -24.64 20.28 -13.31
C GLU A 118 -23.77 21.35 -13.99
N PHE A 119 -23.92 21.56 -15.30
CA PHE A 119 -23.12 22.56 -16.01
C PHE A 119 -23.46 24.00 -15.59
N GLU A 120 -24.74 24.29 -15.38
CA GLU A 120 -25.18 25.62 -15.00
C GLU A 120 -24.82 25.91 -13.54
N GLU A 121 -24.99 24.92 -12.66
CA GLU A 121 -24.55 24.97 -11.28
C GLU A 121 -23.03 25.18 -11.18
N ALA A 122 -22.24 24.41 -11.95
CA ALA A 122 -20.79 24.54 -11.99
C ALA A 122 -20.35 25.92 -12.48
N ALA A 123 -20.97 26.46 -13.54
CA ALA A 123 -20.66 27.80 -14.05
C ALA A 123 -20.97 28.89 -13.01
N GLN A 124 -22.11 28.79 -12.32
CA GLN A 124 -22.48 29.72 -11.25
C GLN A 124 -21.50 29.64 -10.07
N LEU A 125 -21.13 28.42 -9.64
CA LEU A 125 -20.19 28.23 -8.56
C LEU A 125 -18.78 28.73 -8.93
N ARG A 126 -18.31 28.51 -10.18
CA ARG A 126 -17.03 29.04 -10.68
C ARG A 126 -16.99 30.56 -10.60
N ARG A 127 -18.07 31.25 -11.02
CA ARG A 127 -18.17 32.72 -10.91
C ARG A 127 -18.10 33.20 -9.46
N LYS A 128 -18.88 32.58 -8.56
CA LYS A 128 -18.89 32.91 -7.13
C LYS A 128 -17.52 32.66 -6.48
N ALA A 129 -16.91 31.52 -6.77
CA ALA A 129 -15.62 31.14 -6.24
C ALA A 129 -14.52 32.08 -6.71
N LEU A 130 -14.46 32.38 -8.02
CA LEU A 130 -13.50 33.32 -8.58
C LEU A 130 -13.64 34.70 -7.93
N ALA A 131 -14.85 35.25 -7.86
CA ALA A 131 -15.09 36.58 -7.29
C ALA A 131 -14.67 36.72 -5.81
N ARG A 132 -14.70 35.62 -5.04
CA ARG A 132 -14.23 35.59 -3.65
C ARG A 132 -12.72 35.35 -3.56
N LEU A 133 -12.21 34.32 -4.23
CA LEU A 133 -10.82 33.88 -4.10
C LEU A 133 -9.81 34.89 -4.67
N VAL A 134 -10.17 35.69 -5.68
CA VAL A 134 -9.29 36.76 -6.20
C VAL A 134 -8.99 37.86 -5.18
N ARG A 135 -9.75 37.93 -4.08
CA ARG A 135 -9.47 38.83 -2.95
C ARG A 135 -8.44 38.27 -1.98
N ALA A 136 -8.19 36.96 -2.03
CA ALA A 136 -7.32 36.22 -1.13
C ALA A 136 -5.98 35.85 -1.77
N THR A 137 -5.97 35.55 -3.08
CA THR A 137 -4.76 35.18 -3.83
C THR A 137 -4.88 35.65 -5.28
N ARG A 138 -3.79 35.57 -6.05
CA ARG A 138 -3.78 35.97 -7.46
C ARG A 138 -4.74 35.13 -8.30
N ARG A 139 -5.29 35.73 -9.35
CA ARG A 139 -6.28 35.08 -10.24
C ARG A 139 -5.73 33.79 -10.87
N ASP A 140 -4.47 33.79 -11.27
CA ASP A 140 -3.76 32.66 -11.86
C ASP A 140 -3.39 31.57 -10.86
N ASN A 141 -3.63 31.77 -9.56
CA ASN A 141 -3.54 30.69 -8.57
C ASN A 141 -4.84 29.89 -8.47
N ILE A 142 -5.94 30.36 -9.06
CA ILE A 142 -7.27 29.73 -8.96
C ILE A 142 -7.54 28.93 -10.24
N ARG A 143 -7.39 27.61 -10.16
CA ARG A 143 -7.39 26.72 -11.33
C ARG A 143 -8.64 25.84 -11.35
N PHE A 144 -9.48 26.07 -12.35
CA PHE A 144 -10.64 25.24 -12.67
C PHE A 144 -10.38 24.28 -13.85
N ASP A 145 -9.25 24.42 -14.52
CA ASP A 145 -8.93 23.70 -15.74
C ASP A 145 -8.66 22.20 -15.49
N GLY A 146 -8.86 21.41 -16.54
CA GLY A 146 -8.67 19.98 -16.49
C GLY A 146 -7.28 19.52 -16.06
N LEU A 147 -6.20 20.22 -16.44
CA LEU A 147 -4.84 19.80 -16.08
C LEU A 147 -4.60 19.88 -14.57
N ALA A 148 -4.98 21.01 -13.96
CA ALA A 148 -4.86 21.17 -12.52
C ALA A 148 -5.72 20.13 -11.79
N ARG A 149 -6.99 19.96 -12.19
CA ARG A 149 -7.91 19.01 -11.53
C ARG A 149 -7.47 17.56 -11.68
N VAL A 150 -6.94 17.16 -12.84
CA VAL A 150 -6.45 15.78 -13.10
C VAL A 150 -5.17 15.49 -12.35
N SER A 151 -4.22 16.43 -12.28
CA SER A 151 -2.98 16.24 -11.50
C SER A 151 -3.24 16.18 -9.98
N HIS A 152 -4.38 16.70 -9.52
CA HIS A 152 -4.73 16.79 -8.10
C HIS A 152 -5.84 15.81 -7.65
N VAL A 153 -6.21 14.84 -8.49
CA VAL A 153 -7.28 13.87 -8.22
C VAL A 153 -6.85 12.70 -7.33
N THR A 154 -5.55 12.46 -7.20
CA THR A 154 -4.99 11.25 -6.58
C THR A 154 -3.70 11.53 -5.83
N ASP A 155 -3.30 10.61 -4.95
CA ASP A 155 -1.99 10.54 -4.32
C ASP A 155 -1.27 9.23 -4.73
N ALA A 156 -0.26 8.78 -3.96
CA ALA A 156 0.49 7.58 -4.29
C ALA A 156 -0.31 6.27 -4.17
N THR A 157 -1.54 6.30 -3.63
CA THR A 157 -2.48 5.16 -3.71
C THR A 157 -3.02 4.93 -5.11
N ASP A 158 -2.90 5.91 -6.02
CA ASP A 158 -3.46 5.92 -7.37
C ASP A 158 -5.01 5.86 -7.41
N TRP A 159 -5.68 6.05 -6.27
CA TRP A 159 -7.14 6.09 -6.19
C TRP A 159 -7.69 7.39 -6.78
N ARG A 160 -8.70 7.28 -7.64
CA ARG A 160 -9.34 8.43 -8.31
C ARG A 160 -10.83 8.45 -8.01
N VAL A 161 -11.20 8.94 -6.82
CA VAL A 161 -12.59 8.88 -6.34
C VAL A 161 -13.45 9.97 -6.96
N GLU A 162 -13.09 11.25 -6.77
CA GLU A 162 -13.71 12.43 -7.39
C GLU A 162 -12.65 13.42 -7.87
N TYR A 163 -13.03 14.29 -8.81
CA TYR A 163 -12.20 15.43 -9.21
C TYR A 163 -12.50 16.63 -8.31
N PRO A 164 -11.47 17.41 -7.92
CA PRO A 164 -11.72 18.61 -7.13
C PRO A 164 -12.45 19.65 -7.98
N PHE A 165 -13.26 20.49 -7.33
CA PHE A 165 -13.93 21.61 -7.98
C PHE A 165 -12.92 22.66 -8.45
N VAL A 166 -11.94 22.97 -7.60
CA VAL A 166 -10.89 23.97 -7.85
C VAL A 166 -9.59 23.53 -7.19
N VAL A 167 -8.47 23.84 -7.84
CA VAL A 167 -7.13 23.77 -7.25
C VAL A 167 -6.62 25.19 -7.03
N ILE A 168 -6.07 25.45 -5.86
CA ILE A 168 -5.58 26.77 -5.46
C ILE A 168 -4.09 26.66 -5.13
N HIS A 169 -3.27 27.54 -5.69
CA HIS A 169 -1.81 27.54 -5.50
C HIS A 169 -1.33 28.86 -4.87
N PRO A 170 -1.55 29.09 -3.56
CA PRO A 170 -1.13 30.32 -2.89
C PRO A 170 0.38 30.52 -3.04
N ASP A 171 0.81 31.77 -3.23
CA ASP A 171 2.25 32.07 -3.41
C ASP A 171 2.97 32.33 -2.09
N THR A 172 2.23 32.75 -1.07
CA THR A 172 2.81 33.11 0.22
C THR A 172 2.01 32.52 1.37
N GLU A 173 2.68 32.33 2.50
CA GLU A 173 2.05 31.85 3.73
C GLU A 173 0.88 32.77 4.13
N ALA A 174 1.05 34.10 4.03
CA ALA A 174 0.04 35.09 4.45
C ALA A 174 -1.33 34.94 3.73
N GLU A 175 -1.38 34.35 2.54
CA GLU A 175 -2.62 34.15 1.78
C GLU A 175 -3.51 33.05 2.38
N ILE A 176 -2.94 32.10 3.11
CA ILE A 176 -3.60 30.83 3.47
C ILE A 176 -4.89 31.06 4.28
N ALA A 177 -4.86 31.94 5.28
CA ALA A 177 -6.05 32.23 6.09
C ALA A 177 -7.20 32.80 5.27
N ALA A 178 -6.92 33.74 4.35
CA ALA A 178 -7.94 34.30 3.47
C ALA A 178 -8.48 33.26 2.47
N VAL A 179 -7.64 32.38 1.94
CA VAL A 179 -8.05 31.28 1.05
C VAL A 179 -8.95 30.29 1.78
N VAL A 180 -8.56 29.85 2.98
CA VAL A 180 -9.36 28.93 3.81
C VAL A 180 -10.74 29.52 4.10
N LYS A 181 -10.80 30.78 4.54
CA LYS A 181 -12.07 31.48 4.78
C LYS A 181 -12.96 31.48 3.54
N ALA A 182 -12.41 31.87 2.39
CA ALA A 182 -13.16 31.91 1.14
C ALA A 182 -13.71 30.52 0.76
N CYS A 183 -12.93 29.45 0.92
CA CYS A 183 -13.39 28.08 0.65
C CYS A 183 -14.51 27.63 1.59
N ILE A 184 -14.41 27.90 2.90
CA ILE A 184 -15.44 27.56 3.88
C ILE A 184 -16.74 28.30 3.59
N GLU A 185 -16.69 29.60 3.30
CA GLU A 185 -17.88 30.39 2.96
C GLU A 185 -18.54 29.95 1.63
N LEU A 186 -17.81 29.28 0.73
CA LEU A 186 -18.34 28.67 -0.50
C LEU A 186 -18.94 27.27 -0.26
N GLY A 187 -18.83 26.73 0.96
CA GLY A 187 -19.23 25.37 1.30
C GLY A 187 -18.39 24.32 0.58
N LEU A 188 -17.08 24.56 0.43
CA LEU A 188 -16.13 23.61 -0.15
C LEU A 188 -15.41 22.85 0.97
N THR A 189 -15.26 21.54 0.79
CA THR A 189 -14.34 20.73 1.60
C THR A 189 -12.91 21.08 1.21
N ILE A 190 -12.07 21.42 2.17
CA ILE A 190 -10.67 21.79 1.93
C ILE A 190 -9.78 20.56 2.05
N ILE A 191 -8.89 20.37 1.08
CA ILE A 191 -7.88 19.32 1.10
C ILE A 191 -6.51 19.98 0.93
N PRO A 192 -5.72 20.12 2.01
CA PRO A 192 -4.35 20.59 1.88
C PRO A 192 -3.50 19.51 1.18
N ARG A 193 -2.60 19.95 0.30
CA ARG A 193 -1.77 19.04 -0.48
C ARG A 193 -0.37 19.62 -0.71
N GLY A 194 0.66 18.87 -0.31
CA GLY A 194 2.03 19.06 -0.83
C GLY A 194 2.25 18.19 -2.07
N GLY A 195 3.37 17.47 -2.15
CA GLY A 195 3.71 16.61 -3.29
C GLY A 195 2.80 15.40 -3.59
N GLY A 196 1.71 15.18 -2.84
CA GLY A 196 0.75 14.10 -3.11
C GLY A 196 1.33 12.68 -2.98
N THR A 197 2.35 12.48 -2.14
CA THR A 197 3.07 11.20 -2.00
C THR A 197 2.54 10.27 -0.91
N GLY A 198 1.39 10.61 -0.30
CA GLY A 198 0.75 9.81 0.74
C GLY A 198 0.19 8.49 0.22
N TYR A 199 0.16 7.46 1.09
CA TYR A 199 -0.35 6.12 0.78
C TYR A 199 -1.65 5.78 1.53
N THR A 200 -2.32 6.78 2.11
CA THR A 200 -3.56 6.60 2.91
C THR A 200 -4.79 7.24 2.28
N GLY A 201 -4.66 7.89 1.11
CA GLY A 201 -5.75 8.59 0.46
C GLY A 201 -6.06 9.97 1.05
N GLY A 202 -5.24 10.48 1.98
CA GLY A 202 -5.49 11.74 2.69
C GLY A 202 -5.53 12.99 1.80
N ALA A 203 -4.95 12.93 0.60
CA ALA A 203 -4.98 14.03 -0.36
C ALA A 203 -5.98 13.83 -1.51
N ILE A 204 -6.88 12.84 -1.40
CA ILE A 204 -7.83 12.46 -2.45
C ILE A 204 -9.19 13.13 -2.24
N PRO A 205 -9.74 13.84 -3.25
CA PRO A 205 -11.10 14.30 -3.21
C PRO A 205 -12.12 13.16 -3.16
N LEU A 206 -12.94 13.16 -2.11
CA LEU A 206 -14.07 12.23 -1.96
C LEU A 206 -15.40 12.83 -2.43
N THR A 207 -15.44 14.14 -2.68
CA THR A 207 -16.61 14.88 -3.14
C THR A 207 -16.23 15.84 -4.25
N ARG A 208 -17.14 16.05 -5.20
CA ARG A 208 -16.99 17.06 -6.25
C ARG A 208 -16.92 18.48 -5.68
N ARG A 209 -17.45 18.71 -4.48
CA ARG A 209 -17.43 20.03 -3.79
C ARG A 209 -16.19 20.19 -2.91
N SER A 210 -15.01 19.91 -3.45
CA SER A 210 -13.74 20.09 -2.73
C SER A 210 -12.84 21.12 -3.41
N ALA A 211 -12.10 21.86 -2.59
CA ALA A 211 -10.98 22.68 -3.01
C ALA A 211 -9.68 22.00 -2.57
N VAL A 212 -8.77 21.76 -3.51
CA VAL A 212 -7.41 21.34 -3.17
C VAL A 212 -6.56 22.59 -3.04
N ILE A 213 -5.94 22.80 -1.88
CA ILE A 213 -4.99 23.89 -1.66
C ILE A 213 -3.59 23.28 -1.75
N ASN A 214 -2.91 23.52 -2.87
CA ASN A 214 -1.55 23.05 -3.11
C ASN A 214 -0.54 24.02 -2.46
N THR A 215 0.24 23.51 -1.51
CA THR A 215 1.21 24.28 -0.73
C THR A 215 2.64 24.24 -1.29
N GLU A 216 2.89 23.60 -2.43
CA GLU A 216 4.23 23.42 -3.01
C GLU A 216 4.95 24.73 -3.30
N LYS A 217 4.21 25.81 -3.60
CA LYS A 217 4.78 27.15 -3.78
C LYS A 217 5.28 27.81 -2.48
N LEU A 218 4.91 27.28 -1.31
CA LEU A 218 5.43 27.73 -0.02
C LEU A 218 6.83 27.11 0.21
N ASP A 219 7.76 27.35 -0.70
CA ASP A 219 9.05 26.65 -0.78
C ASP A 219 10.24 27.46 -0.22
N ALA A 220 9.94 28.51 0.56
CA ALA A 220 10.94 29.29 1.27
C ALA A 220 11.79 28.38 2.18
N LEU A 221 13.10 28.46 2.04
CA LEU A 221 14.08 27.68 2.79
C LEU A 221 15.13 28.63 3.34
N SER A 222 15.35 28.61 4.66
CA SER A 222 16.39 29.44 5.27
C SER A 222 17.78 28.85 5.07
N GLU A 223 18.80 29.68 5.32
CA GLU A 223 20.12 29.17 5.70
C GLU A 223 20.05 28.39 7.02
N ILE A 224 21.13 27.68 7.34
CA ILE A 224 21.26 26.99 8.63
C ILE A 224 21.45 28.02 9.74
N GLU A 225 20.49 28.09 10.66
CA GLU A 225 20.50 29.05 11.77
C GLU A 225 20.84 28.34 13.09
N HIS A 226 21.84 28.85 13.82
CA HIS A 226 22.13 28.41 15.18
C HIS A 226 21.33 29.25 16.16
N VAL A 227 20.23 28.69 16.69
CA VAL A 227 19.30 29.41 17.55
C VAL A 227 19.27 28.80 18.95
N VAL A 228 19.14 29.63 19.97
CA VAL A 228 18.87 29.16 21.33
C VAL A 228 17.38 28.87 21.43
N LEU A 229 17.02 27.58 21.46
CA LEU A 229 15.62 27.17 21.61
C LEU A 229 15.12 27.45 23.03
N PRO A 230 13.81 27.68 23.22
CA PRO A 230 13.25 27.90 24.55
C PRO A 230 13.60 26.78 25.53
N GLY A 231 14.19 27.14 26.67
CA GLY A 231 14.60 26.19 27.71
C GLY A 231 16.02 25.62 27.54
N LEU A 232 16.69 25.84 26.41
CA LEU A 232 18.05 25.38 26.18
C LEU A 232 19.05 26.52 26.45
N GLY A 233 20.21 26.18 27.01
CA GLY A 233 21.28 27.16 27.30
C GLY A 233 22.30 27.36 26.18
N LYS A 234 22.23 26.57 25.10
CA LYS A 234 23.19 26.63 23.98
C LYS A 234 22.47 26.73 22.64
N PRO A 235 23.04 27.43 21.65
CA PRO A 235 22.53 27.42 20.29
C PRO A 235 22.54 26.01 19.70
N VAL A 236 21.49 25.67 18.97
CA VAL A 236 21.37 24.42 18.21
C VAL A 236 21.18 24.73 16.73
N PRO A 237 21.78 23.96 15.82
CA PRO A 237 21.57 24.16 14.39
C PRO A 237 20.13 23.80 14.02
N THR A 238 19.49 24.68 13.28
CA THR A 238 18.09 24.52 12.85
C THR A 238 17.91 24.96 11.41
N LEU A 239 16.83 24.47 10.79
CA LEU A 239 16.44 24.83 9.44
C LEU A 239 14.96 25.22 9.44
N ARG A 240 14.65 26.39 8.88
CA ARG A 240 13.28 26.87 8.69
C ARG A 240 12.84 26.59 7.26
N CYS A 241 11.69 25.95 7.13
CA CYS A 241 11.11 25.55 5.86
C CYS A 241 9.67 26.02 5.76
N GLY A 242 9.27 26.52 4.59
CA GLY A 242 7.86 26.57 4.21
C GLY A 242 7.30 25.16 3.95
N ALA A 243 5.99 25.02 4.02
CA ALA A 243 5.30 23.73 3.88
C ALA A 243 5.51 23.07 2.51
N GLY A 244 5.83 23.83 1.47
CA GLY A 244 6.07 23.38 0.11
C GLY A 244 7.48 22.89 -0.16
N VAL A 245 8.44 23.15 0.73
CA VAL A 245 9.83 22.70 0.57
C VAL A 245 9.86 21.19 0.37
N VAL A 246 10.43 20.75 -0.75
CA VAL A 246 10.69 19.33 -1.00
C VAL A 246 11.70 18.82 0.03
N THR A 247 11.39 17.69 0.66
CA THR A 247 12.17 17.15 1.79
C THR A 247 13.64 16.94 1.43
N LYS A 248 13.92 16.46 0.21
CA LYS A 248 15.27 16.29 -0.31
C LYS A 248 16.08 17.59 -0.31
N ARG A 249 15.48 18.75 -0.63
CA ARG A 249 16.15 20.06 -0.57
C ARG A 249 16.56 20.42 0.86
N ALA A 250 15.70 20.13 1.84
CA ALA A 250 16.02 20.35 3.25
C ALA A 250 17.15 19.42 3.73
N MET A 251 17.16 18.16 3.26
CA MET A 251 18.24 17.21 3.53
C MET A 251 19.56 17.65 2.93
N GLU A 252 19.57 18.08 1.67
CA GLU A 252 20.76 18.56 0.96
C GLU A 252 21.34 19.83 1.60
N ALA A 253 20.50 20.78 2.03
CA ALA A 253 20.93 21.96 2.74
C ALA A 253 21.62 21.62 4.08
N ALA A 254 21.09 20.66 4.83
CA ALA A 254 21.72 20.18 6.05
C ALA A 254 23.04 19.44 5.75
N GLU A 255 23.06 18.55 4.75
CA GLU A 255 24.23 17.78 4.35
C GLU A 255 25.39 18.67 3.89
N ALA A 256 25.10 19.73 3.12
CA ALA A 256 26.09 20.72 2.69
C ALA A 256 26.78 21.43 3.88
N ALA A 257 26.10 21.51 5.04
CA ALA A 257 26.64 22.05 6.28
C ALA A 257 27.26 20.99 7.21
N GLY A 258 27.41 19.74 6.75
CA GLY A 258 27.90 18.62 7.57
C GLY A 258 26.91 18.19 8.66
N LEU A 259 25.62 18.49 8.49
CA LEU A 259 24.54 18.20 9.41
C LEU A 259 23.55 17.19 8.80
N VAL A 260 22.61 16.74 9.61
CA VAL A 260 21.61 15.73 9.26
C VAL A 260 20.22 16.27 9.53
N PHE A 261 19.43 16.36 8.46
CA PHE A 261 17.97 16.43 8.58
C PHE A 261 17.44 15.00 8.83
N ALA A 262 16.84 14.78 10.00
CA ALA A 262 16.48 13.43 10.47
C ALA A 262 15.16 12.90 9.92
N CYS A 263 14.23 13.77 9.53
CA CYS A 263 12.97 13.35 8.91
C CYS A 263 13.22 12.98 7.44
N ASP A 264 13.52 11.71 7.17
CA ASP A 264 13.96 11.18 5.87
C ASP A 264 13.05 10.08 5.29
N PRO A 265 11.78 10.39 4.97
CA PRO A 265 10.87 9.42 4.38
C PRO A 265 11.39 8.90 3.04
N THR A 266 11.00 7.67 2.67
CA THR A 266 11.38 7.07 1.37
C THR A 266 10.92 7.92 0.17
N SER A 267 9.90 8.76 0.34
CA SER A 267 9.38 9.68 -0.67
C SER A 267 10.06 11.06 -0.68
N ALA A 268 11.21 11.24 -0.02
CA ALA A 268 11.85 12.54 0.19
C ALA A 268 12.10 13.37 -1.08
N ASP A 269 12.29 12.71 -2.24
CA ASP A 269 12.49 13.38 -3.54
C ASP A 269 11.23 14.12 -4.04
N ALA A 270 10.06 13.84 -3.47
CA ALA A 270 8.79 14.48 -3.84
C ALA A 270 7.90 14.90 -2.66
N SER A 271 8.07 14.32 -1.45
CA SER A 271 7.30 14.75 -0.29
C SER A 271 7.72 16.15 0.16
N CYS A 272 6.75 16.94 0.63
CA CYS A 272 6.99 18.29 1.14
C CYS A 272 6.93 18.35 2.67
N ILE A 273 7.58 19.35 3.26
CA ILE A 273 7.66 19.53 4.72
C ILE A 273 6.28 19.59 5.40
N GLY A 274 5.30 20.28 4.81
CA GLY A 274 3.95 20.35 5.38
C GLY A 274 3.29 18.97 5.52
N GLY A 275 3.48 18.12 4.50
CA GLY A 275 3.04 16.72 4.54
C GLY A 275 3.79 15.91 5.60
N ASN A 276 5.10 16.10 5.74
CA ASN A 276 5.89 15.41 6.76
C ASN A 276 5.40 15.73 8.18
N VAL A 277 5.07 16.99 8.45
CA VAL A 277 4.50 17.42 9.74
C VAL A 277 3.10 16.83 9.94
N ALA A 278 2.20 17.00 8.95
CA ALA A 278 0.82 16.54 9.03
C ALA A 278 0.69 15.01 9.20
N MET A 279 1.65 14.25 8.65
CA MET A 279 1.70 12.79 8.72
C MET A 279 2.61 12.26 9.84
N ASN A 280 3.29 13.15 10.58
CA ASN A 280 4.36 12.79 11.52
C ASN A 280 5.36 11.80 10.88
N ALA A 281 5.89 12.16 9.71
CA ALA A 281 6.68 11.28 8.87
C ALA A 281 7.91 10.73 9.62
N GLY A 282 8.13 9.43 9.46
CA GLY A 282 9.36 8.76 9.89
C GLY A 282 10.36 8.66 8.75
N GLY A 283 11.24 7.68 8.87
CA GLY A 283 12.30 7.41 7.90
C GLY A 283 13.35 6.52 8.53
N LYS A 284 14.42 6.23 7.80
CA LYS A 284 15.47 5.31 8.27
C LYS A 284 16.13 5.82 9.54
N LYS A 285 16.27 7.14 9.66
CA LYS A 285 16.92 7.79 10.81
C LYS A 285 16.01 7.90 12.04
N ALA A 286 14.75 7.49 11.96
CA ALA A 286 13.82 7.54 13.08
C ALA A 286 14.27 6.67 14.27
N VAL A 287 15.05 5.62 13.99
CA VAL A 287 15.67 4.80 15.05
C VAL A 287 16.66 5.58 15.92
N LEU A 288 17.31 6.63 15.40
CA LEU A 288 18.19 7.52 16.19
C LEU A 288 17.42 8.68 16.80
N TRP A 289 16.73 9.46 15.96
CA TRP A 289 16.22 10.77 16.34
C TRP A 289 14.68 10.89 16.30
N GLY A 290 13.97 9.78 16.07
CA GLY A 290 12.51 9.78 16.00
C GLY A 290 11.94 10.33 14.69
N THR A 291 10.62 10.54 14.70
CA THR A 291 9.84 11.03 13.55
C THR A 291 9.89 12.56 13.45
N ALA A 292 9.12 13.16 12.53
CA ALA A 292 9.05 14.60 12.36
C ALA A 292 8.80 15.35 13.69
N LEU A 293 7.87 14.88 14.52
CA LEU A 293 7.55 15.49 15.82
C LEU A 293 8.77 15.62 16.75
N ASP A 294 9.63 14.61 16.82
CA ASP A 294 10.80 14.60 17.69
C ASP A 294 11.85 15.64 17.27
N ASN A 295 11.78 16.08 16.01
CA ASN A 295 12.71 17.01 15.38
C ASN A 295 12.14 18.42 15.19
N LEU A 296 10.85 18.64 15.50
CA LEU A 296 10.22 19.96 15.37
C LEU A 296 10.58 20.87 16.55
N ALA A 297 11.18 22.01 16.23
CA ALA A 297 11.35 23.11 17.17
C ALA A 297 10.11 24.02 17.21
N SER A 298 9.49 24.28 16.05
CA SER A 298 8.24 25.02 15.95
C SER A 298 7.53 24.80 14.61
N TRP A 299 6.24 25.10 14.54
CA TRP A 299 5.48 25.15 13.28
C TRP A 299 4.33 26.16 13.33
N ARG A 300 3.88 26.59 12.16
CA ARG A 300 2.73 27.45 11.96
C ARG A 300 1.67 26.74 11.12
N MET A 301 0.41 27.02 11.42
CA MET A 301 -0.71 26.46 10.66
C MET A 301 -1.94 27.38 10.68
N VAL A 302 -2.86 27.13 9.75
CA VAL A 302 -4.17 27.81 9.67
C VAL A 302 -5.28 26.81 9.92
N THR A 303 -6.21 27.12 10.82
CA THR A 303 -7.37 26.27 11.17
C THR A 303 -8.55 26.49 10.22
N PRO A 304 -9.58 25.62 10.26
CA PRO A 304 -10.83 25.84 9.50
C PRO A 304 -11.54 27.17 9.78
N GLU A 305 -11.34 27.77 10.95
CA GLU A 305 -11.86 29.08 11.32
C GLU A 305 -11.08 30.25 10.69
N ALA A 306 -10.10 29.95 9.83
CA ALA A 306 -9.17 30.92 9.24
C ALA A 306 -8.36 31.70 10.29
N GLN A 307 -8.07 31.05 11.41
CA GLN A 307 -7.19 31.57 12.47
C GLN A 307 -5.82 30.89 12.38
N TRP A 308 -4.80 31.57 12.86
CA TRP A 308 -3.45 31.03 12.90
C TRP A 308 -3.17 30.36 14.23
N ILE A 309 -2.38 29.29 14.19
CA ILE A 309 -1.76 28.67 15.35
C ILE A 309 -0.26 28.62 15.13
N GLU A 310 0.48 29.05 16.13
CA GLU A 310 1.93 28.87 16.22
C GLU A 310 2.23 27.95 17.41
N VAL A 311 3.00 26.90 17.15
CA VAL A 311 3.42 25.95 18.18
C VAL A 311 4.93 25.98 18.32
N GLU A 312 5.42 26.12 19.54
CA GLU A 312 6.84 26.06 19.88
C GLU A 312 7.09 24.94 20.89
N ARG A 313 8.08 24.08 20.61
CA ARG A 313 8.52 23.05 21.55
C ARG A 313 9.44 23.67 22.60
N LEU A 314 9.08 23.52 23.87
CA LEU A 314 9.86 23.99 25.00
C LEU A 314 10.73 22.85 25.54
N ASP A 315 11.90 23.19 26.09
CA ASP A 315 12.78 22.22 26.77
C ASP A 315 13.12 21.02 25.85
N HIS A 316 13.36 21.29 24.57
CA HIS A 316 13.58 20.28 23.54
C HIS A 316 14.80 19.38 23.88
N ASN A 317 14.59 18.07 24.01
CA ASN A 317 15.64 17.12 24.41
C ASN A 317 16.63 16.72 23.31
N LEU A 318 16.42 17.19 22.08
CA LEU A 318 17.25 16.90 20.89
C LEU A 318 17.34 15.40 20.56
N GLY A 319 16.35 14.64 21.03
CA GLY A 319 16.20 13.21 20.79
C GLY A 319 14.72 12.86 20.74
N LYS A 320 14.41 11.60 21.03
CA LYS A 320 13.04 11.11 20.92
C LYS A 320 12.17 11.68 22.04
N ILE A 321 11.00 12.19 21.68
CA ILE A 321 10.09 12.87 22.62
C ILE A 321 9.54 11.93 23.70
N HIS A 322 9.50 10.63 23.44
CA HIS A 322 8.96 9.64 24.39
C HIS A 322 9.93 9.28 25.52
N ASP A 323 11.20 9.66 25.40
CA ASP A 323 12.20 9.48 26.46
C ASP A 323 12.05 10.54 27.56
N LEU A 324 11.30 11.62 27.29
CA LEU A 324 11.00 12.65 28.28
C LEU A 324 9.89 12.21 29.23
N PRO A 325 10.01 12.47 30.55
CA PRO A 325 8.88 12.34 31.47
C PRO A 325 7.69 13.21 31.04
N LEU A 326 7.96 14.43 30.56
CA LEU A 326 6.97 15.42 30.17
C LEU A 326 7.49 16.26 29.01
N ALA A 327 6.72 16.36 27.92
CA ALA A 327 6.98 17.26 26.80
C ALA A 327 6.06 18.48 26.88
N ARG A 328 6.60 19.66 26.58
CA ARG A 328 5.92 20.94 26.75
C ARG A 328 5.87 21.72 25.45
N PHE A 329 4.71 22.28 25.12
CA PHE A 329 4.50 23.06 23.91
C PHE A 329 3.80 24.36 24.24
N ARG A 330 4.31 25.48 23.75
CA ARG A 330 3.60 26.75 23.77
C ARG A 330 2.74 26.85 22.52
N VAL A 331 1.44 27.04 22.68
CA VAL A 331 0.47 27.19 21.60
C VAL A 331 -0.07 28.61 21.63
N THR A 332 0.27 29.40 20.62
CA THR A 332 -0.20 30.77 20.43
C THR A 332 -1.27 30.79 19.34
N ARG A 333 -2.43 31.37 19.62
CA ARG A 333 -3.51 31.56 18.63
C ARG A 333 -3.50 33.00 18.15
N LEU A 334 -3.61 33.22 16.84
CA LEU A 334 -3.66 34.55 16.24
C LEU A 334 -4.89 34.70 15.34
N ALA A 335 -5.35 35.93 15.20
CA ALA A 335 -6.44 36.30 14.31
C ALA A 335 -6.03 36.10 12.85
N GLN A 336 -6.98 36.28 11.93
CA GLN A 336 -6.80 36.03 10.49
C GLN A 336 -5.61 36.78 9.87
N ASP A 337 -5.23 37.93 10.43
CA ASP A 337 -4.08 38.74 10.00
C ASP A 337 -2.71 38.08 10.29
N GLY A 338 -2.68 37.03 11.11
CA GLY A 338 -1.48 36.31 11.50
C GLY A 338 -0.56 37.08 12.45
N GLY A 339 -1.04 38.19 13.03
CA GLY A 339 -0.26 39.05 13.93
C GLY A 339 -0.98 39.38 15.23
N THR A 340 -2.30 39.53 15.20
CA THR A 340 -3.09 39.87 16.39
C THR A 340 -3.31 38.64 17.26
N ARG A 341 -2.79 38.62 18.49
CA ARG A 341 -2.97 37.51 19.43
C ARG A 341 -4.42 37.37 19.91
N LEU A 342 -4.93 36.14 19.90
CA LEU A 342 -6.24 35.76 20.43
C LEU A 342 -6.08 35.14 21.82
N GLY A 343 -5.80 36.00 22.80
CA GLY A 343 -5.56 35.60 24.19
C GLY A 343 -4.12 35.21 24.48
N GLU A 344 -3.90 34.72 25.71
CA GLU A 344 -2.58 34.31 26.20
C GLU A 344 -2.16 32.95 25.62
N PRO A 345 -0.86 32.75 25.30
CA PRO A 345 -0.35 31.45 24.87
C PRO A 345 -0.61 30.35 25.90
N ALA A 346 -1.16 29.23 25.45
CA ALA A 346 -1.39 28.06 26.30
C ALA A 346 -0.13 27.19 26.35
N ILE A 347 0.18 26.61 27.51
CA ILE A 347 1.21 25.57 27.63
C ILE A 347 0.51 24.21 27.66
N LEU A 348 0.78 23.38 26.65
CA LEU A 348 0.38 21.98 26.62
C LEU A 348 1.49 21.13 27.22
N GLU A 349 1.16 20.37 28.26
CA GLU A 349 2.08 19.43 28.90
C GLU A 349 1.57 18.00 28.68
N ILE A 350 2.38 17.18 28.01
CA ILE A 350 1.99 15.85 27.57
C ILE A 350 3.08 14.88 28.03
N PRO A 351 2.74 13.83 28.80
CA PRO A 351 3.73 12.81 29.17
C PRO A 351 4.39 12.23 27.91
N GLY A 352 5.72 12.10 27.88
CA GLY A 352 6.41 11.61 26.69
C GLY A 352 5.93 10.22 26.25
N SER A 353 5.61 9.37 27.23
CA SER A 353 5.05 8.03 27.01
C SER A 353 3.67 8.01 26.33
N ARG A 354 2.97 9.15 26.21
CA ARG A 354 1.69 9.23 25.47
C ARG A 354 1.86 9.33 23.96
N PHE A 355 3.02 9.76 23.46
CA PHE A 355 3.22 9.91 22.01
C PHE A 355 3.33 8.58 21.29
N ARG A 356 3.66 7.50 22.00
CA ARG A 356 3.83 6.15 21.45
C ARG A 356 3.50 5.09 22.48
N LYS A 357 2.78 4.04 22.10
CA LYS A 357 2.64 2.85 22.95
C LYS A 357 4.03 2.26 23.31
N PRO A 358 4.18 1.68 24.52
CA PRO A 358 5.42 1.03 24.92
C PRO A 358 5.91 0.01 23.90
N GLY A 359 7.22 0.04 23.60
CA GLY A 359 7.86 -0.86 22.64
C GLY A 359 7.81 -0.40 21.18
N LEU A 360 6.97 0.59 20.82
CA LEU A 360 6.86 1.09 19.45
C LEU A 360 7.81 2.26 19.20
N GLY A 361 8.59 2.23 18.11
CA GLY A 361 9.39 3.38 17.69
C GLY A 361 8.59 4.44 16.91
N LYS A 362 7.42 4.07 16.37
CA LYS A 362 6.46 4.93 15.69
C LYS A 362 5.04 4.52 16.08
N ASP A 363 4.16 5.48 16.33
CA ASP A 363 2.76 5.23 16.63
C ASP A 363 1.88 6.28 15.95
N VAL A 364 1.12 5.84 14.95
CA VAL A 364 0.20 6.69 14.18
C VAL A 364 -1.26 6.52 14.60
N THR A 365 -1.52 5.74 15.65
CA THR A 365 -2.88 5.36 16.07
C THR A 365 -3.57 6.44 16.90
N ASP A 366 -2.81 7.17 17.73
CA ASP A 366 -3.34 8.33 18.45
C ASP A 366 -3.34 9.56 17.55
N LYS A 367 -4.48 9.86 16.92
CA LYS A 367 -4.68 11.09 16.14
C LYS A 367 -4.95 12.30 17.03
N TYR A 368 -5.22 12.17 18.33
CA TYR A 368 -5.46 13.29 19.23
C TYR A 368 -4.15 13.88 19.77
N LEU A 369 -3.16 13.04 20.08
CA LEU A 369 -1.83 13.43 20.59
C LEU A 369 -1.91 14.43 21.76
N GLY A 370 -2.78 14.15 22.72
CA GLY A 370 -2.98 15.03 23.89
C GLY A 370 -3.45 16.44 23.55
N GLY A 371 -4.06 16.65 22.38
CA GLY A 371 -4.52 17.97 21.92
C GLY A 371 -3.49 18.78 21.14
N LEU A 372 -2.32 18.20 20.83
CA LEU A 372 -1.29 18.87 20.02
C LEU A 372 -1.82 19.11 18.59
N PRO A 373 -1.83 20.36 18.07
CA PRO A 373 -2.41 20.68 16.78
C PRO A 373 -1.47 20.41 15.60
N GLY A 374 -2.05 20.03 14.46
CA GLY A 374 -1.39 19.87 13.16
C GLY A 374 -0.63 18.57 12.95
N VAL A 375 0.17 18.13 13.93
CA VAL A 375 1.00 16.92 13.80
C VAL A 375 0.14 15.65 13.87
N GLN A 376 0.33 14.74 12.91
CA GLN A 376 -0.39 13.45 12.81
C GLN A 376 -1.90 13.59 12.55
N LYS A 377 -2.35 14.76 12.07
CA LYS A 377 -3.76 15.08 11.82
C LYS A 377 -4.16 14.96 10.36
N GLU A 378 -3.19 14.76 9.48
CA GLU A 378 -3.43 14.56 8.04
C GLU A 378 -4.23 15.71 7.39
N GLY A 379 -4.13 16.92 7.96
CA GLY A 379 -4.85 18.10 7.50
C GLY A 379 -6.28 18.26 8.04
N CYS A 380 -6.74 17.37 8.93
CA CYS A 380 -8.11 17.41 9.45
C CYS A 380 -8.38 18.56 10.44
N ASP A 381 -7.35 19.16 11.05
CA ASP A 381 -7.47 20.30 11.98
C ASP A 381 -6.84 21.59 11.45
N GLY A 382 -6.34 21.60 10.21
CA GLY A 382 -5.79 22.77 9.56
C GLY A 382 -4.68 22.47 8.55
N ILE A 383 -4.05 23.53 8.06
CA ILE A 383 -3.01 23.49 7.03
C ILE A 383 -1.69 23.96 7.63
N ILE A 384 -0.69 23.07 7.69
CA ILE A 384 0.69 23.45 8.03
C ILE A 384 1.22 24.38 6.94
N THR A 385 1.80 25.51 7.33
CA THR A 385 2.29 26.53 6.40
C THR A 385 3.80 26.70 6.45
N SER A 386 4.41 26.51 7.62
CA SER A 386 5.86 26.53 7.81
C SER A 386 6.27 25.77 9.08
N ALA A 387 7.53 25.35 9.14
CA ALA A 387 8.09 24.63 10.27
C ALA A 387 9.59 24.90 10.43
N ARG A 388 10.08 24.78 11.67
CA ARG A 388 11.50 24.76 12.01
C ARG A 388 11.87 23.40 12.57
N PHE A 389 12.94 22.82 12.04
CA PHE A 389 13.51 21.56 12.50
C PHE A 389 14.84 21.77 13.19
N VAL A 390 15.13 20.97 14.21
CA VAL A 390 16.49 20.78 14.70
C VAL A 390 17.27 19.90 13.74
N LEU A 391 18.56 20.17 13.61
CA LEU A 391 19.49 19.38 12.81
C LEU A 391 20.46 18.65 13.72
N HIS A 392 20.91 17.49 13.25
CA HIS A 392 21.82 16.63 14.01
C HIS A 392 23.19 16.57 13.36
N ARG A 393 24.16 16.03 14.09
CA ARG A 393 25.45 15.66 13.54
C ARG A 393 25.54 14.13 13.57
N MET A 394 25.88 13.51 12.45
CA MET A 394 26.09 12.07 12.42
C MET A 394 27.35 11.74 13.23
N PRO A 395 27.33 10.72 14.12
CA PRO A 395 28.55 10.26 14.75
C PRO A 395 29.59 9.80 13.70
N PRO A 396 30.88 10.08 13.91
CA PRO A 396 31.90 9.94 12.88
C PRO A 396 32.24 8.48 12.56
N VAL A 397 32.09 7.56 13.52
CA VAL A 397 32.38 6.14 13.30
C VAL A 397 31.10 5.40 12.95
N VAL A 398 31.14 4.63 11.85
CA VAL A 398 30.04 3.77 11.41
C VAL A 398 30.56 2.37 11.10
N ARG A 399 29.81 1.35 11.52
CA ARG A 399 29.98 -0.05 11.12
C ARG A 399 28.63 -0.61 10.69
N THR A 400 28.59 -1.33 9.56
CA THR A 400 27.38 -2.04 9.13
C THR A 400 27.57 -3.53 9.38
N PHE A 401 26.65 -4.17 10.09
CA PHE A 401 26.60 -5.62 10.14
C PHE A 401 25.55 -6.17 9.16
N CYS A 402 25.80 -7.35 8.61
CA CYS A 402 24.84 -8.14 7.85
C CYS A 402 24.79 -9.55 8.45
N LEU A 403 23.61 -10.00 8.84
CA LEU A 403 23.39 -11.28 9.51
C LEU A 403 22.44 -12.12 8.65
N GLU A 404 22.86 -13.32 8.28
CA GLU A 404 22.11 -14.25 7.44
C GLU A 404 21.64 -15.44 8.28
N PHE A 405 20.33 -15.67 8.32
CA PHE A 405 19.70 -16.77 9.07
C PHE A 405 19.08 -17.79 8.12
N PHE A 406 19.37 -19.07 8.34
CA PHE A 406 18.88 -20.17 7.51
C PHE A 406 17.80 -21.03 8.21
N GLY A 407 17.64 -20.85 9.53
CA GLY A 407 16.60 -21.49 10.35
C GLY A 407 15.27 -20.75 10.29
N GLN A 408 14.32 -21.11 11.18
CA GLN A 408 13.00 -20.48 11.21
C GLN A 408 13.09 -19.02 11.68
N VAL A 409 12.26 -18.14 11.10
CA VAL A 409 12.29 -16.70 11.40
C VAL A 409 12.04 -16.44 12.89
N ARG A 410 11.12 -17.18 13.51
CA ARG A 410 10.85 -17.11 14.96
C ARG A 410 12.09 -17.33 15.85
N GLU A 411 13.06 -18.12 15.39
CA GLU A 411 14.29 -18.40 16.14
C GLU A 411 15.30 -17.26 16.00
N ALA A 412 15.24 -16.53 14.88
CA ALA A 412 16.13 -15.42 14.56
C ALA A 412 15.63 -14.08 15.14
N VAL A 413 14.32 -13.88 15.29
CA VAL A 413 13.70 -12.65 15.82
C VAL A 413 14.25 -12.20 17.19
N PRO A 414 14.48 -13.09 18.18
CA PRO A 414 15.10 -12.69 19.45
C PRO A 414 16.45 -11.96 19.28
N SER A 415 17.18 -12.21 18.18
CA SER A 415 18.41 -11.47 17.86
C SER A 415 18.16 -9.98 17.70
N ILE A 416 17.02 -9.57 17.12
CA ILE A 416 16.66 -8.14 16.93
C ILE A 416 16.56 -7.45 18.30
N VAL A 417 15.80 -8.06 19.22
CA VAL A 417 15.58 -7.54 20.57
C VAL A 417 16.88 -7.51 21.36
N GLU A 418 17.68 -8.58 21.30
CA GLU A 418 18.96 -8.65 22.00
C GLU A 418 20.00 -7.67 21.48
N ILE A 419 20.12 -7.51 20.16
CA ILE A 419 21.01 -6.53 19.55
C ILE A 419 20.62 -5.12 19.98
N LYS A 420 19.33 -4.78 19.88
CA LYS A 420 18.82 -3.46 20.27
C LYS A 420 19.05 -3.20 21.76
N ARG A 421 18.73 -4.17 22.62
CA ARG A 421 18.92 -4.07 24.08
C ARG A 421 20.39 -3.93 24.45
N TYR A 422 21.26 -4.71 23.80
CA TYR A 422 22.70 -4.62 24.03
C TYR A 422 23.21 -3.24 23.65
N ILE A 423 22.98 -2.78 22.42
CA ILE A 423 23.50 -1.49 21.95
C ILE A 423 22.95 -0.34 22.80
N ALA A 424 21.66 -0.35 23.16
CA ALA A 424 21.07 0.68 24.02
C ALA A 424 21.67 0.71 25.44
N ALA A 425 22.19 -0.41 25.94
CA ALA A 425 22.81 -0.50 27.26
C ALA A 425 24.31 -0.15 27.28
N HIS A 426 24.95 0.07 26.12
CA HIS A 426 26.38 0.34 26.01
C HIS A 426 26.62 1.78 25.51
N PRO A 427 27.00 2.70 26.40
CA PRO A 427 27.36 4.07 26.01
C PRO A 427 28.51 4.06 24.99
N GLY A 428 28.46 4.96 24.01
CA GLY A 428 29.49 5.07 22.96
C GLY A 428 29.13 4.41 21.63
N ALA A 429 28.04 3.62 21.59
CA ALA A 429 27.47 3.10 20.35
C ALA A 429 25.94 3.27 20.32
N ALA A 430 25.40 3.53 19.13
CA ALA A 430 23.97 3.66 18.89
C ALA A 430 23.60 2.94 17.59
N LEU A 431 22.37 2.42 17.54
CA LEU A 431 21.84 1.77 16.35
C LEU A 431 21.24 2.83 15.42
N ALA A 432 21.85 3.03 14.25
CA ALA A 432 21.45 4.01 13.23
C ALA A 432 20.45 3.48 12.21
N GLY A 433 20.37 2.17 12.08
CA GLY A 433 19.45 1.48 11.19
C GLY A 433 19.42 0.00 11.54
N LEU A 434 18.26 -0.64 11.40
CA LEU A 434 18.14 -2.09 11.48
C LEU A 434 16.97 -2.53 10.61
N GLU A 435 17.29 -3.17 9.50
CA GLU A 435 16.33 -3.72 8.55
C GLU A 435 16.29 -5.22 8.68
N HIS A 436 15.09 -5.77 8.45
CA HIS A 436 14.89 -7.20 8.27
C HIS A 436 14.22 -7.47 6.93
N LEU A 437 14.80 -8.42 6.19
CA LEU A 437 14.33 -8.90 4.89
C LEU A 437 13.93 -10.39 5.01
N ASP A 438 12.69 -10.72 4.64
CA ASP A 438 12.18 -12.10 4.66
C ASP A 438 12.58 -12.90 3.40
N GLU A 439 12.40 -14.22 3.43
CA GLU A 439 12.78 -15.12 2.34
C GLU A 439 12.13 -14.72 0.99
N ARG A 440 10.87 -14.28 1.03
CA ARG A 440 10.10 -13.92 -0.18
C ARG A 440 10.62 -12.63 -0.79
N TYR A 441 10.97 -11.65 0.04
CA TYR A 441 11.64 -10.41 -0.36
C TYR A 441 13.01 -10.71 -0.94
N LEU A 442 13.84 -11.51 -0.24
CA LEU A 442 15.18 -11.91 -0.71
C LEU A 442 15.11 -12.63 -2.06
N ARG A 443 14.11 -13.48 -2.26
CA ARG A 443 13.84 -14.11 -3.56
C ARG A 443 13.45 -13.09 -4.64
N ALA A 444 12.57 -12.15 -4.32
CA ALA A 444 12.08 -11.15 -5.26
C ALA A 444 13.18 -10.17 -5.72
N VAL A 445 14.11 -9.80 -4.83
CA VAL A 445 15.21 -8.87 -5.16
C VAL A 445 16.46 -9.57 -5.72
N GLY A 446 16.44 -10.90 -5.87
CA GLY A 446 17.58 -11.68 -6.34
C GLY A 446 18.78 -11.59 -5.40
N TYR A 447 18.54 -11.68 -4.09
CA TYR A 447 19.58 -11.58 -3.07
C TYR A 447 20.69 -12.62 -3.29
N SER A 448 21.94 -12.17 -3.17
CA SER A 448 23.15 -13.00 -3.26
C SER A 448 23.67 -13.31 -1.85
N THR A 449 23.60 -14.59 -1.47
CA THR A 449 24.08 -15.11 -0.18
C THR A 449 25.57 -14.85 -0.03
N LYS A 450 25.98 -14.30 1.11
CA LYS A 450 27.38 -13.98 1.45
C LYS A 450 28.06 -15.15 2.16
N ALA A 451 27.31 -15.91 2.95
CA ALA A 451 27.74 -17.18 3.52
C ALA A 451 28.18 -18.18 2.46
N ARG A 452 29.17 -19.03 2.80
CA ARG A 452 29.60 -20.17 1.96
C ARG A 452 28.66 -21.36 2.11
N ARG A 453 27.36 -21.11 2.29
CA ARG A 453 26.33 -22.13 2.50
C ARG A 453 25.48 -22.31 1.26
N ALA A 454 25.10 -23.55 0.96
CA ALA A 454 24.18 -23.84 -0.11
C ALA A 454 22.76 -23.37 0.25
N GLY A 455 22.16 -22.56 -0.60
CA GLY A 455 20.80 -22.06 -0.44
C GLY A 455 20.71 -20.57 -0.10
N ARG A 456 19.48 -20.07 0.00
CA ARG A 456 19.19 -18.68 0.35
C ARG A 456 18.82 -18.60 1.84
N PRO A 457 19.26 -17.54 2.55
CA PRO A 457 18.77 -17.26 3.90
C PRO A 457 17.23 -17.12 3.91
N LYS A 458 16.61 -17.59 5.00
CA LYS A 458 15.19 -17.34 5.27
C LYS A 458 14.95 -15.93 5.82
N MET A 459 15.98 -15.34 6.42
CA MET A 459 15.96 -13.99 6.97
C MET A 459 17.34 -13.35 6.87
N VAL A 460 17.37 -12.05 6.55
CA VAL A 460 18.59 -11.24 6.61
C VAL A 460 18.35 -10.00 7.47
N LEU A 461 19.24 -9.74 8.42
CA LEU A 461 19.33 -8.47 9.13
C LEU A 461 20.47 -7.63 8.57
N VAL A 462 20.22 -6.35 8.34
CA VAL A 462 21.26 -5.36 8.02
C VAL A 462 21.11 -4.19 8.97
N GLY A 463 22.17 -3.83 9.68
CA GLY A 463 22.11 -2.74 10.65
C GLY A 463 23.36 -1.90 10.70
N ASP A 464 23.18 -0.60 10.93
CA ASP A 464 24.25 0.36 11.10
C ASP A 464 24.42 0.66 12.60
N VAL A 465 25.65 0.57 13.09
CA VAL A 465 26.05 1.00 14.41
C VAL A 465 26.93 2.24 14.26
N VAL A 466 26.63 3.29 15.02
CA VAL A 466 27.31 4.58 14.96
C VAL A 466 27.77 5.02 16.34
N GLY A 467 28.82 5.84 16.41
CA GLY A 467 29.33 6.38 17.66
C GLY A 467 30.56 7.26 17.46
N ASP A 468 31.02 7.85 18.56
CA ASP A 468 32.24 8.67 18.59
C ASP A 468 33.49 7.82 18.91
N ASP A 469 33.31 6.68 19.58
CA ASP A 469 34.40 5.76 19.93
C ASP A 469 34.43 4.55 18.97
N GLU A 470 35.53 4.41 18.24
CA GLU A 470 35.71 3.33 17.29
C GLU A 470 35.68 1.94 17.91
N ASN A 471 36.22 1.79 19.13
CA ASN A 471 36.25 0.50 19.82
C ASN A 471 34.85 0.09 20.26
N ALA A 472 34.09 1.02 20.86
CA ALA A 472 32.71 0.77 21.28
C ALA A 472 31.81 0.37 20.09
N VAL A 473 31.94 1.08 18.95
CA VAL A 473 31.16 0.77 17.74
C VAL A 473 31.56 -0.60 17.16
N ALA A 474 32.86 -0.91 17.11
CA ALA A 474 33.35 -2.19 16.63
C ALA A 474 32.91 -3.36 17.53
N GLU A 475 32.97 -3.18 18.85
CA GLU A 475 32.51 -4.17 19.82
C GLU A 475 31.01 -4.42 19.70
N ALA A 476 30.20 -3.37 19.59
CA ALA A 476 28.77 -3.48 19.38
C ALA A 476 28.41 -4.25 18.10
N ALA A 477 29.08 -3.95 16.98
CA ALA A 477 28.90 -4.70 15.73
C ALA A 477 29.35 -6.17 15.86
N SER A 478 30.48 -6.43 16.54
CA SER A 478 30.96 -7.79 16.82
C SER A 478 29.97 -8.57 17.69
N ARG A 479 29.38 -7.91 18.69
CA ARG A 479 28.36 -8.52 19.55
C ARG A 479 27.13 -8.91 18.75
N ALA A 480 26.68 -8.08 17.81
CA ALA A 480 25.55 -8.41 16.94
C ALA A 480 25.80 -9.71 16.14
N VAL A 481 27.01 -9.88 15.61
CA VAL A 481 27.42 -11.12 14.95
C VAL A 481 27.42 -12.31 15.93
N ARG A 482 27.95 -12.15 17.15
CA ARG A 482 27.93 -13.21 18.17
C ARG A 482 26.50 -13.64 18.56
N ILE A 483 25.57 -12.69 18.66
CA ILE A 483 24.15 -12.94 18.93
C ILE A 483 23.52 -13.77 17.79
N ALA A 484 23.84 -13.45 16.53
CA ALA A 484 23.38 -14.22 15.38
C ALA A 484 23.98 -15.64 15.35
N ASN A 485 25.29 -15.77 15.59
CA ASN A 485 25.98 -17.06 15.59
C ASN A 485 25.43 -18.02 16.65
N ALA A 486 25.03 -17.49 17.82
CA ALA A 486 24.39 -18.28 18.88
C ALA A 486 23.02 -18.89 18.46
N ARG A 487 22.47 -18.45 17.32
CA ARG A 487 21.20 -18.88 16.74
C ARG A 487 21.37 -19.45 15.33
N HIS A 488 22.54 -20.02 15.04
CA HIS A 488 22.85 -20.61 13.74
C HIS A 488 22.76 -19.63 12.55
N GLY A 489 22.85 -18.33 12.80
CA GLY A 489 23.08 -17.31 11.78
C GLY A 489 24.56 -17.15 11.47
N GLU A 490 24.86 -16.57 10.32
CA GLU A 490 26.21 -16.13 9.94
C GLU A 490 26.24 -14.60 9.91
N GLY A 491 27.33 -13.97 10.37
CA GLY A 491 27.42 -12.52 10.44
C GLY A 491 28.69 -11.95 9.81
N PHE A 492 28.52 -10.80 9.14
CA PHE A 492 29.55 -10.07 8.42
C PHE A 492 29.56 -8.61 8.87
N ILE A 493 30.72 -7.96 8.90
CA ILE A 493 30.87 -6.55 9.28
C ILE A 493 31.59 -5.81 8.17
N ALA A 494 31.02 -4.66 7.77
CA ALA A 494 31.60 -3.73 6.82
C ALA A 494 32.02 -2.44 7.54
N ALA A 495 33.29 -2.07 7.39
CA ALA A 495 33.85 -0.83 7.93
C ALA A 495 33.96 0.29 6.88
N SER A 496 34.37 -0.02 5.65
CA SER A 496 34.53 0.98 4.58
C SER A 496 33.19 1.43 4.01
N ALA A 497 33.10 2.68 3.56
CA ALA A 497 31.88 3.25 3.01
C ALA A 497 31.35 2.43 1.81
N GLU A 498 32.25 1.92 0.97
CA GLU A 498 31.93 1.09 -0.20
C GLU A 498 31.29 -0.24 0.22
N ALA A 499 31.88 -0.93 1.20
CA ALA A 499 31.35 -2.21 1.69
C ALA A 499 30.01 -2.03 2.41
N ARG A 500 29.86 -0.94 3.20
CA ARG A 500 28.58 -0.60 3.83
C ARG A 500 27.50 -0.34 2.76
N LYS A 501 27.81 0.45 1.73
CA LYS A 501 26.90 0.70 0.60
C LYS A 501 26.50 -0.60 -0.11
N ALA A 502 27.42 -1.54 -0.28
CA ALA A 502 27.14 -2.84 -0.88
C ALA A 502 26.13 -3.66 -0.05
N PHE A 503 26.23 -3.66 1.28
CA PHE A 503 25.26 -4.35 2.15
C PHE A 503 23.86 -3.74 2.04
N TRP A 504 23.77 -2.43 1.91
CA TRP A 504 22.50 -1.70 1.78
C TRP A 504 21.90 -1.70 0.37
N ALA A 505 22.67 -2.09 -0.67
CA ALA A 505 22.22 -2.03 -2.06
C ALA A 505 21.01 -2.94 -2.35
N ASP A 506 20.93 -4.09 -1.68
CA ASP A 506 19.84 -5.05 -1.88
C ASP A 506 18.48 -4.49 -1.40
N ARG A 507 18.48 -3.66 -0.35
CA ARG A 507 17.29 -2.95 0.18
C ARG A 507 16.75 -1.90 -0.79
N ALA A 508 17.61 -1.27 -1.59
CA ALA A 508 17.21 -0.23 -2.54
C ALA A 508 16.42 -0.80 -3.74
N ARG A 509 16.45 -2.12 -3.98
CA ARG A 509 15.79 -2.78 -5.12
C ARG A 509 14.30 -3.07 -4.89
N THR A 510 13.59 -2.24 -4.11
CA THR A 510 12.17 -2.47 -3.77
C THR A 510 11.26 -2.51 -5.02
N ALA A 511 11.61 -1.77 -6.08
CA ALA A 511 10.91 -1.81 -7.37
C ALA A 511 10.98 -3.17 -8.10
N ALA A 512 11.88 -4.08 -7.70
CA ALA A 512 11.98 -5.42 -8.28
C ALA A 512 10.74 -6.29 -8.00
N ILE A 513 10.05 -6.05 -6.88
CA ILE A 513 8.81 -6.76 -6.53
C ILE A 513 7.71 -6.48 -7.57
N ALA A 514 7.64 -5.25 -8.07
CA ALA A 514 6.69 -4.85 -9.11
C ALA A 514 7.15 -5.20 -10.53
N ARG A 515 8.47 -5.31 -10.81
CA ARG A 515 8.99 -5.63 -12.16
C ARG A 515 8.54 -6.97 -12.71
N HIS A 516 8.25 -7.95 -11.85
CA HIS A 516 7.93 -9.31 -12.28
C HIS A 516 6.44 -9.54 -12.58
N THR A 517 5.60 -8.52 -12.38
CA THR A 517 4.16 -8.62 -12.57
C THR A 517 3.66 -7.28 -13.08
N ASN A 518 2.91 -7.23 -14.19
CA ASN A 518 2.07 -6.06 -14.54
C ASN A 518 0.93 -5.85 -13.50
N ALA A 519 1.20 -6.13 -12.22
CA ALA A 519 0.27 -6.20 -11.13
C ALA A 519 0.34 -4.92 -10.30
N PHE A 520 -0.83 -4.47 -9.89
CA PHE A 520 -1.01 -3.50 -8.82
C PHE A 520 -0.51 -4.11 -7.50
N LYS A 521 -0.14 -3.27 -6.53
CA LYS A 521 0.35 -3.74 -5.22
C LYS A 521 -0.50 -3.13 -4.12
N ILE A 522 -1.14 -3.97 -3.32
CA ILE A 522 -1.76 -3.55 -2.06
C ILE A 522 -0.66 -3.51 -1.01
N ASN A 523 -0.57 -2.39 -0.28
CA ASN A 523 0.41 -2.17 0.78
C ASN A 523 -0.33 -2.01 2.11
N GLU A 524 0.14 -2.70 3.13
CA GLU A 524 -0.19 -2.39 4.52
C GLU A 524 1.08 -1.98 5.26
N ASP A 525 0.93 -1.05 6.21
CA ASP A 525 1.99 -0.55 7.08
C ASP A 525 1.52 -0.73 8.53
N VAL A 526 2.02 -1.76 9.20
CA VAL A 526 1.66 -2.11 10.59
C VAL A 526 2.87 -1.95 11.51
N VAL A 527 2.64 -1.70 12.79
CA VAL A 527 3.70 -1.67 13.80
C VAL A 527 3.47 -2.81 14.78
N ILE A 528 4.46 -3.71 14.91
CA ILE A 528 4.39 -4.91 15.74
C ILE A 528 5.40 -4.77 16.88
N PRO A 529 5.04 -5.08 18.14
CA PRO A 529 6.01 -5.17 19.22
C PRO A 529 7.15 -6.12 18.86
N LEU A 530 8.41 -5.71 19.09
CA LEU A 530 9.59 -6.43 18.59
C LEU A 530 9.65 -7.87 19.10
N GLU A 531 9.17 -8.11 20.31
CA GLU A 531 9.10 -9.42 20.97
C GLU A 531 8.07 -10.35 20.31
N ARG A 532 7.10 -9.80 19.57
CA ARG A 532 6.02 -10.53 18.89
C ARG A 532 6.22 -10.65 17.37
N LEU A 533 7.35 -10.15 16.84
CA LEU A 533 7.65 -10.23 15.40
C LEU A 533 7.72 -11.67 14.86
N GLY A 534 8.15 -12.62 15.69
CA GLY A 534 8.19 -14.04 15.35
C GLY A 534 6.78 -14.59 15.10
N ASP A 535 5.88 -14.33 16.03
CA ASP A 535 4.46 -14.70 15.93
C ASP A 535 3.80 -14.09 14.70
N TYR A 536 4.11 -12.81 14.42
CA TYR A 536 3.61 -12.13 13.22
C TYR A 536 4.12 -12.80 11.94
N SER A 537 5.42 -13.08 11.85
CA SER A 537 6.02 -13.75 10.69
C SER A 537 5.42 -15.15 10.46
N ASP A 538 5.24 -15.94 11.52
CA ASP A 538 4.62 -17.26 11.43
C ASP A 538 3.15 -17.17 10.98
N GLY A 539 2.40 -16.20 11.51
CA GLY A 539 1.02 -15.94 11.09
C GLY A 539 0.91 -15.52 9.61
N ILE A 540 1.84 -14.73 9.10
CA ILE A 540 1.90 -14.36 7.68
C ILE A 540 2.26 -15.57 6.81
N GLU A 541 3.22 -16.40 7.22
CA GLU A 541 3.58 -17.58 6.45
C GLU A 541 2.45 -18.62 6.44
N ARG A 542 1.68 -18.72 7.52
CA ARG A 542 0.43 -19.50 7.54
C ARG A 542 -0.56 -19.02 6.49
N ILE A 543 -0.82 -17.72 6.42
CA ILE A 543 -1.68 -17.12 5.39
C ILE A 543 -1.16 -17.48 3.99
N ASN A 544 0.15 -17.41 3.77
CA ASN A 544 0.77 -17.77 2.48
C ASN A 544 0.61 -19.25 2.12
N ILE A 545 0.80 -20.16 3.08
CA ILE A 545 0.61 -21.61 2.88
C ILE A 545 -0.83 -21.89 2.48
N GLU A 546 -1.79 -21.34 3.21
CA GLU A 546 -3.21 -21.49 2.93
C GLU A 546 -3.60 -20.95 1.56
N LEU A 547 -3.16 -19.74 1.21
CA LEU A 547 -3.38 -19.14 -0.12
C LEU A 547 -2.75 -19.99 -1.23
N SER A 548 -1.57 -20.54 -0.99
CA SER A 548 -0.90 -21.42 -1.95
C SER A 548 -1.67 -22.72 -2.18
N ILE A 549 -2.15 -23.37 -1.11
CA ILE A 549 -2.92 -24.61 -1.23
C ILE A 549 -4.27 -24.32 -1.90
N LYS A 550 -4.95 -23.24 -1.52
CA LYS A 550 -6.23 -22.84 -2.13
C LYS A 550 -6.09 -22.62 -3.64
N ASN A 551 -5.06 -21.90 -4.09
CA ASN A 551 -4.79 -21.72 -5.53
C ASN A 551 -4.53 -23.05 -6.26
N LYS A 552 -3.83 -23.99 -5.61
CA LYS A 552 -3.61 -25.34 -6.17
C LYS A 552 -4.90 -26.17 -6.20
N LEU A 553 -5.81 -26.01 -5.23
CA LEU A 553 -7.13 -26.65 -5.28
C LEU A 553 -7.97 -26.11 -6.46
N SER A 554 -7.92 -24.81 -6.72
CA SER A 554 -8.53 -24.22 -7.93
C SER A 554 -7.91 -24.74 -9.23
N LEU A 555 -6.62 -25.10 -9.23
CA LEU A 555 -6.00 -25.77 -10.37
C LEU A 555 -6.61 -27.15 -10.60
N VAL A 556 -6.84 -27.93 -9.54
CA VAL A 556 -7.50 -29.24 -9.68
C VAL A 556 -8.89 -29.06 -10.31
N GLU A 557 -9.68 -28.09 -9.83
CA GLU A 557 -11.00 -27.78 -10.41
C GLU A 557 -10.90 -27.43 -11.89
N ALA A 558 -9.97 -26.54 -12.28
CA ALA A 558 -9.76 -26.17 -13.67
C ALA A 558 -9.32 -27.35 -14.56
N LEU A 559 -8.53 -28.29 -14.03
CA LEU A 559 -8.11 -29.49 -14.77
C LEU A 559 -9.25 -30.50 -14.87
N GLU A 560 -10.10 -30.63 -13.85
CA GLU A 560 -11.29 -31.47 -13.95
C GLU A 560 -12.28 -30.95 -14.99
N GLU A 561 -12.48 -29.63 -15.06
CA GLU A 561 -13.29 -29.02 -16.12
C GLU A 561 -12.68 -29.29 -17.50
N LEU A 562 -11.35 -29.19 -17.63
CA LEU A 562 -10.65 -29.50 -18.87
C LEU A 562 -10.89 -30.96 -19.32
N PHE A 563 -10.80 -31.92 -18.39
CA PHE A 563 -10.98 -33.35 -18.71
C PHE A 563 -12.44 -33.78 -18.85
N LYS A 564 -13.40 -33.03 -18.28
CA LYS A 564 -14.84 -33.22 -18.53
C LYS A 564 -15.30 -32.61 -19.86
N GLY A 565 -14.51 -31.69 -20.43
CA GLY A 565 -14.74 -31.09 -21.73
C GLY A 565 -14.11 -31.88 -22.89
N ASP A 566 -14.15 -31.29 -24.09
CA ASP A 566 -13.57 -31.90 -25.29
C ASP A 566 -12.03 -31.86 -25.25
N ILE A 567 -11.39 -33.03 -25.32
CA ILE A 567 -9.94 -33.16 -25.32
C ILE A 567 -9.41 -33.13 -26.75
N ALA A 568 -8.63 -32.08 -27.07
CA ALA A 568 -7.98 -31.95 -28.36
C ALA A 568 -6.73 -32.83 -28.45
N ILE A 569 -6.80 -33.90 -29.25
CA ILE A 569 -5.64 -34.74 -29.60
C ILE A 569 -5.08 -34.38 -30.97
N GLN A 570 -3.78 -34.58 -31.18
CA GLN A 570 -3.14 -34.48 -32.48
C GLN A 570 -3.32 -35.81 -33.22
N ARG A 571 -4.03 -35.78 -34.36
CA ARG A 571 -4.26 -36.96 -35.19
C ARG A 571 -3.07 -37.20 -36.12
N GLY A 572 -2.64 -38.45 -36.24
CA GLY A 572 -1.71 -38.90 -37.29
C GLY A 572 -2.44 -39.12 -38.61
N GLU A 573 -1.69 -39.52 -39.66
CA GLU A 573 -2.25 -39.84 -40.98
C GLU A 573 -3.15 -41.10 -40.97
N ASP A 574 -3.03 -41.95 -39.94
CA ASP A 574 -3.83 -43.16 -39.79
C ASP A 574 -5.16 -42.94 -39.04
N ALA A 575 -6.22 -43.58 -39.54
CA ALA A 575 -7.62 -43.40 -39.20
C ALA A 575 -8.08 -44.00 -37.85
N VAL A 576 -7.26 -43.97 -36.81
CA VAL A 576 -7.66 -44.47 -35.47
C VAL A 576 -8.64 -43.47 -34.82
N PRO A 577 -9.85 -43.90 -34.40
CA PRO A 577 -10.81 -43.04 -33.72
C PRO A 577 -10.22 -42.41 -32.44
N ALA A 578 -10.55 -41.15 -32.19
CA ALA A 578 -10.05 -40.41 -31.02
C ALA A 578 -10.38 -41.10 -29.68
N ALA A 579 -11.54 -41.76 -29.58
CA ALA A 579 -11.95 -42.50 -28.40
C ALA A 579 -11.01 -43.67 -28.07
N GLU A 580 -10.48 -44.34 -29.09
CA GLU A 580 -9.56 -45.48 -28.93
C GLU A 580 -8.15 -45.01 -28.55
N ILE A 581 -7.71 -43.86 -29.08
CA ILE A 581 -6.44 -43.22 -28.67
C ILE A 581 -6.52 -42.77 -27.21
N ILE A 582 -7.63 -42.18 -26.80
CA ILE A 582 -7.82 -41.64 -25.45
C ILE A 582 -7.96 -42.75 -24.40
N GLY A 583 -8.71 -43.83 -24.70
CA GLY A 583 -8.86 -44.98 -23.82
C GLY A 583 -9.31 -44.61 -22.39
N ASP A 584 -8.67 -45.22 -21.38
CA ASP A 584 -8.92 -45.01 -19.94
C ASP A 584 -8.18 -43.80 -19.33
N ARG A 585 -7.42 -43.05 -20.15
CA ARG A 585 -6.48 -42.02 -19.66
C ARG A 585 -7.19 -40.88 -18.94
N VAL A 586 -8.38 -40.51 -19.40
CA VAL A 586 -9.20 -39.45 -18.78
C VAL A 586 -9.69 -39.90 -17.41
N GLU A 587 -10.14 -41.15 -17.29
CA GLU A 587 -10.58 -41.72 -16.02
C GLU A 587 -9.41 -41.77 -15.02
N ARG A 588 -8.23 -42.22 -15.48
CA ARG A 588 -7.00 -42.22 -14.68
C ARG A 588 -6.59 -40.81 -14.24
N ALA A 589 -6.70 -39.81 -15.13
CA ALA A 589 -6.40 -38.42 -14.81
C ALA A 589 -7.39 -37.85 -13.79
N LEU A 590 -8.70 -38.09 -13.95
CA LEU A 590 -9.73 -37.67 -13.00
C LEU A 590 -9.57 -38.33 -11.63
N SER A 591 -9.18 -39.61 -11.60
CA SER A 591 -8.86 -40.34 -10.36
C SER A 591 -7.65 -39.72 -9.65
N LEU A 592 -6.57 -39.44 -10.38
CA LEU A 592 -5.40 -38.73 -9.85
C LEU A 592 -5.76 -37.35 -9.26
N LEU A 593 -6.60 -36.57 -9.96
CA LEU A 593 -7.05 -35.25 -9.51
C LEU A 593 -7.90 -35.36 -8.23
N THR A 594 -8.79 -36.36 -8.15
CA THR A 594 -9.63 -36.62 -6.98
C THR A 594 -8.79 -36.94 -5.75
N GLU A 595 -7.84 -37.86 -5.87
CA GLU A 595 -6.97 -38.26 -4.76
C GLU A 595 -6.03 -37.11 -4.34
N THR A 596 -5.48 -36.36 -5.31
CA THR A 596 -4.65 -35.19 -5.01
C THR A 596 -5.46 -34.09 -4.30
N ARG A 597 -6.70 -33.85 -4.72
CA ARG A 597 -7.60 -32.90 -4.05
C ARG A 597 -7.86 -33.29 -2.61
N LYS A 598 -8.21 -34.56 -2.35
CA LYS A 598 -8.46 -35.06 -0.98
C LYS A 598 -7.24 -34.79 -0.10
N ARG A 599 -6.05 -35.12 -0.57
CA ARG A 599 -4.79 -34.89 0.16
C ARG A 599 -4.54 -33.39 0.43
N TRP A 600 -4.63 -32.54 -0.60
CA TRP A 600 -4.36 -31.11 -0.45
C TRP A 600 -5.40 -30.41 0.42
N ARG A 601 -6.68 -30.80 0.31
CA ARG A 601 -7.76 -30.30 1.17
C ARG A 601 -7.53 -30.72 2.62
N TRP A 602 -7.16 -31.97 2.87
CA TRP A 602 -6.85 -32.44 4.21
C TRP A 602 -5.71 -31.63 4.86
N LEU A 603 -4.60 -31.40 4.13
CA LEU A 603 -3.50 -30.56 4.63
C LEU A 603 -3.97 -29.14 4.95
N TYR A 604 -4.83 -28.57 4.11
CA TYR A 604 -5.42 -27.24 4.32
C TYR A 604 -6.28 -27.17 5.58
N ASP A 605 -7.11 -28.19 5.82
CA ASP A 605 -8.05 -28.22 6.95
C ASP A 605 -7.38 -28.62 8.28
N ASN A 606 -6.18 -29.21 8.25
CA ASN A 606 -5.51 -29.81 9.41
C ASN A 606 -4.11 -29.23 9.69
N LEU A 607 -3.89 -27.95 9.39
CA LEU A 607 -2.60 -27.28 9.64
C LEU A 607 -2.13 -27.36 11.11
N ASP A 608 -3.06 -27.38 12.07
CA ASP A 608 -2.77 -27.45 13.51
C ASP A 608 -2.66 -28.88 14.05
N ALA A 609 -2.88 -29.90 13.21
CA ALA A 609 -2.75 -31.28 13.62
C ALA A 609 -1.28 -31.61 13.92
N PRO A 610 -1.00 -32.52 14.88
CA PRO A 610 0.35 -32.97 15.18
C PRO A 610 1.05 -33.56 13.95
N TYR A 611 2.35 -33.26 13.79
CA TYR A 611 3.21 -33.96 12.84
C TYR A 611 4.07 -34.97 13.59
N ASP A 612 3.86 -36.26 13.33
CA ASP A 612 4.56 -37.38 13.99
C ASP A 612 5.54 -38.12 13.04
N GLY A 613 5.81 -37.53 11.87
CA GLY A 613 6.62 -38.15 10.81
C GLY A 613 6.05 -39.43 10.21
N SER A 614 4.87 -39.91 10.65
CA SER A 614 4.32 -41.22 10.32
C SER A 614 2.89 -41.10 9.78
N ARG A 615 2.67 -41.54 8.54
CA ARG A 615 1.36 -41.88 7.92
C ARG A 615 0.13 -41.10 8.41
N PHE A 616 -0.35 -40.14 7.63
CA PHE A 616 -1.71 -39.62 7.82
C PHE A 616 -2.69 -40.35 6.89
N GLU A 617 -3.66 -41.07 7.47
CA GLU A 617 -4.78 -41.66 6.72
C GLU A 617 -5.86 -40.60 6.47
N VAL A 618 -6.19 -40.39 5.19
CA VAL A 618 -7.31 -39.54 4.78
C VAL A 618 -8.41 -40.47 4.25
N GLN A 619 -9.47 -40.69 5.03
CA GLN A 619 -10.73 -41.32 4.60
C GLN A 619 -10.59 -42.50 3.60
N GLY A 620 -9.84 -43.55 3.98
CA GLY A 620 -9.69 -44.76 3.16
C GLY A 620 -8.61 -44.73 2.07
N SER A 621 -7.92 -43.61 1.89
CA SER A 621 -6.75 -43.51 1.01
C SER A 621 -5.44 -43.58 1.83
N LYS A 622 -4.64 -44.62 1.60
CA LYS A 622 -3.34 -44.82 2.26
C LYS A 622 -2.27 -43.95 1.59
N PHE A 623 -2.03 -42.74 2.10
CA PHE A 623 -0.90 -41.92 1.65
C PHE A 623 0.27 -42.08 2.61
N LYS A 624 1.46 -42.44 2.10
CA LYS A 624 2.67 -42.48 2.92
C LYS A 624 3.39 -41.14 2.77
N VAL A 625 3.77 -40.51 3.90
CA VAL A 625 4.69 -39.37 3.93
C VAL A 625 6.02 -39.69 3.22
N GLN A 626 6.39 -40.98 3.14
CA GLN A 626 7.55 -41.51 2.43
C GLN A 626 7.52 -41.26 0.91
N ASP A 627 6.35 -41.03 0.30
CA ASP A 627 6.21 -40.69 -1.13
C ASP A 627 6.46 -39.19 -1.41
N LEU A 628 6.55 -38.38 -0.35
CA LEU A 628 7.07 -37.03 -0.41
C LEU A 628 8.56 -37.13 -0.08
N GLU A 629 9.41 -37.40 -1.08
CA GLU A 629 10.86 -37.33 -0.85
C GLU A 629 11.17 -36.00 -0.15
N PRO A 630 11.86 -36.03 1.01
CA PRO A 630 12.39 -34.81 1.60
C PRO A 630 13.33 -34.23 0.55
N ARG A 631 13.12 -32.97 0.16
CA ARG A 631 14.26 -32.24 -0.41
C ARG A 631 15.35 -32.38 0.64
N ALA A 632 16.51 -32.91 0.24
CA ALA A 632 17.65 -33.20 1.11
C ALA A 632 17.67 -32.19 2.25
N ARG A 633 17.59 -32.69 3.49
CA ARG A 633 17.95 -31.90 4.66
C ARG A 633 19.37 -31.40 4.38
N ASN A 634 19.53 -30.24 3.75
CA ASN A 634 20.80 -29.51 3.71
C ASN A 634 21.02 -28.87 5.10
N LEU A 635 20.77 -29.66 6.14
CA LEU A 635 20.97 -29.34 7.53
C LEU A 635 22.25 -30.06 7.91
N GLU A 636 23.28 -29.28 8.20
CA GLU A 636 24.53 -29.82 8.71
C GLU A 636 24.28 -30.56 10.04
N PRO A 637 25.12 -31.56 10.38
CA PRO A 637 25.06 -32.21 11.69
C PRO A 637 25.37 -31.19 12.79
N GLY A 638 24.36 -30.79 13.57
CA GLY A 638 24.56 -29.91 14.73
C GLY A 638 23.48 -28.85 14.96
N THR A 639 22.57 -28.61 14.01
CA THR A 639 21.33 -27.89 14.32
C THR A 639 20.45 -28.80 15.18
N ARG A 640 20.05 -28.36 16.38
CA ARG A 640 19.04 -29.07 17.17
C ARG A 640 17.76 -29.15 16.33
N ASN A 641 17.57 -30.30 15.68
CA ASN A 641 16.36 -30.64 14.95
C ASN A 641 15.22 -30.80 15.98
N LEU A 642 14.40 -29.77 16.14
CA LEU A 642 13.02 -30.04 16.55
C LEU A 642 12.33 -30.54 15.29
N GLU A 643 11.91 -31.82 15.28
CA GLU A 643 10.96 -32.25 14.27
C GLU A 643 9.74 -31.33 14.32
N PRO A 644 9.10 -31.02 13.17
CA PRO A 644 7.92 -30.19 13.18
C PRO A 644 6.89 -30.76 14.16
N GLY A 645 6.36 -29.94 15.07
CA GLY A 645 5.32 -30.36 15.99
C GLY A 645 3.95 -30.41 15.32
N THR A 646 3.76 -29.65 14.23
CA THR A 646 2.49 -29.54 13.51
C THR A 646 2.65 -29.66 12.00
N ILE A 647 1.55 -29.94 11.30
CA ILE A 647 1.50 -29.93 9.82
C ILE A 647 1.90 -28.55 9.26
N PHE A 648 1.51 -27.46 9.91
CA PHE A 648 1.93 -26.11 9.55
C PHE A 648 3.45 -25.98 9.54
N GLU A 649 4.11 -26.36 10.62
CA GLU A 649 5.58 -26.28 10.72
C GLU A 649 6.27 -27.17 9.68
N ALA A 650 5.70 -28.35 9.39
CA ALA A 650 6.21 -29.25 8.37
C ALA A 650 6.07 -28.68 6.94
N LEU A 651 5.03 -27.89 6.68
CA LEU A 651 4.88 -27.16 5.41
C LEU A 651 5.81 -25.94 5.35
N GLN A 652 6.00 -25.26 6.48
CA GLN A 652 6.84 -24.07 6.63
C GLN A 652 8.33 -24.40 6.46
N ASP A 653 8.80 -25.51 7.00
CA ASP A 653 10.20 -25.96 6.88
C ASP A 653 10.47 -26.79 5.60
N HIS A 654 9.41 -27.10 4.85
CA HIS A 654 9.39 -27.93 3.65
C HIS A 654 9.63 -29.44 3.85
N SER A 655 9.51 -29.94 5.09
CA SER A 655 9.38 -31.37 5.39
C SER A 655 8.20 -32.01 4.65
N ILE A 656 7.11 -31.25 4.47
CA ILE A 656 6.01 -31.54 3.55
C ILE A 656 6.00 -30.46 2.46
N THR A 657 5.85 -30.86 1.20
CA THR A 657 5.68 -29.92 0.08
C THR A 657 4.50 -30.30 -0.77
N VAL A 658 3.55 -29.38 -0.90
CA VAL A 658 2.42 -29.46 -1.85
C VAL A 658 2.91 -29.00 -3.23
N SER A 659 3.24 -29.95 -4.10
CA SER A 659 3.94 -29.72 -5.38
C SER A 659 3.11 -30.11 -6.59
N TRP A 660 2.63 -29.12 -7.35
CA TRP A 660 1.95 -29.37 -8.63
C TRP A 660 2.84 -30.14 -9.61
N LYS A 661 4.16 -29.86 -9.63
CA LYS A 661 5.10 -30.49 -10.56
C LYS A 661 5.21 -32.00 -10.32
N ARG A 662 5.33 -32.39 -9.05
CA ARG A 662 5.53 -33.79 -8.65
C ARG A 662 4.21 -34.56 -8.58
N GLU A 663 3.18 -33.95 -8.02
CA GLU A 663 1.94 -34.65 -7.67
C GLU A 663 0.88 -34.61 -8.78
N LEU A 664 0.95 -33.63 -9.70
CA LEU A 664 0.02 -33.53 -10.83
C LEU A 664 0.75 -33.61 -12.18
N ARG A 665 1.68 -32.68 -12.47
CA ARG A 665 2.27 -32.53 -13.80
C ARG A 665 2.98 -33.79 -14.28
N ALA A 666 3.88 -34.34 -13.46
CA ALA A 666 4.66 -35.52 -13.84
C ALA A 666 3.75 -36.75 -14.05
N PRO A 667 2.85 -37.11 -13.12
CA PRO A 667 1.90 -38.20 -13.36
C PRO A 667 0.96 -37.97 -14.56
N LEU A 668 0.51 -36.73 -14.81
CA LEU A 668 -0.27 -36.40 -16.00
C LEU A 668 0.54 -36.55 -17.29
N ALA A 669 1.84 -36.20 -17.27
CA ALA A 669 2.73 -36.42 -18.41
C ALA A 669 2.93 -37.92 -18.70
N ASP A 670 2.96 -38.76 -17.66
CA ASP A 670 3.02 -40.22 -17.80
C ASP A 670 1.69 -40.79 -18.34
N ILE A 671 0.55 -40.26 -17.90
CA ILE A 671 -0.77 -40.64 -18.41
C ILE A 671 -0.93 -40.23 -19.88
N PHE A 672 -0.48 -39.03 -20.24
CA PHE A 672 -0.60 -38.43 -21.57
C PHE A 672 0.75 -38.42 -22.32
N SER A 673 1.45 -39.56 -22.30
CA SER A 673 2.73 -39.72 -22.99
C SER A 673 2.54 -39.92 -24.50
N GLY A 674 3.42 -39.30 -25.31
CA GLY A 674 3.50 -39.51 -26.75
C GLY A 674 2.94 -38.36 -27.60
N ARG A 675 3.28 -38.35 -28.90
CA ARG A 675 2.94 -37.26 -29.84
C ARG A 675 1.45 -36.91 -29.90
N PRO A 676 0.48 -37.86 -29.87
CA PRO A 676 -0.95 -37.52 -29.96
C PRO A 676 -1.46 -36.60 -28.85
N PHE A 677 -0.80 -36.57 -27.68
CA PHE A 677 -1.28 -35.84 -26.51
C PHE A 677 -0.52 -34.53 -26.22
N HIS A 678 0.35 -34.08 -27.13
CA HIS A 678 1.09 -32.82 -26.94
C HIS A 678 0.16 -31.64 -26.66
N LYS A 679 -0.94 -31.52 -27.42
CA LYS A 679 -1.97 -30.48 -27.22
C LYS A 679 -2.68 -30.58 -25.86
N VAL A 680 -2.81 -31.78 -25.30
CA VAL A 680 -3.38 -31.99 -23.97
C VAL A 680 -2.43 -31.45 -22.91
N MET A 681 -1.13 -31.75 -23.02
CA MET A 681 -0.11 -31.21 -22.12
C MET A 681 0.02 -29.69 -22.21
N GLU A 682 -0.06 -29.12 -23.42
CA GLU A 682 -0.13 -27.66 -23.61
C GLU A 682 -1.35 -27.05 -22.91
N ALA A 683 -2.53 -27.68 -23.01
CA ALA A 683 -3.75 -27.23 -22.34
C ALA A 683 -3.63 -27.32 -20.80
N ILE A 684 -3.01 -28.39 -20.27
CA ILE A 684 -2.74 -28.56 -18.83
C ILE A 684 -1.79 -27.45 -18.35
N ASP A 685 -0.67 -27.24 -19.04
CA ASP A 685 0.31 -26.21 -18.69
C ASP A 685 -0.33 -24.80 -18.80
N ALA A 686 -1.17 -24.54 -19.81
CA ALA A 686 -1.91 -23.29 -19.97
C ALA A 686 -2.94 -23.07 -18.85
N ALA A 687 -3.69 -24.11 -18.44
CA ALA A 687 -4.60 -24.04 -17.31
C ALA A 687 -3.84 -23.70 -16.01
N HIS A 688 -2.68 -24.33 -15.79
CA HIS A 688 -1.80 -23.99 -14.68
C HIS A 688 -1.34 -22.53 -14.71
N GLN A 689 -0.85 -22.02 -15.84
CA GLN A 689 -0.43 -20.61 -15.94
C GLN A 689 -1.59 -19.64 -15.67
N ARG A 690 -2.79 -19.94 -16.19
CA ARG A 690 -3.99 -19.13 -15.95
C ARG A 690 -4.36 -19.07 -14.47
N VAL A 691 -4.37 -20.21 -13.78
CA VAL A 691 -4.70 -20.28 -12.34
C VAL A 691 -3.58 -19.66 -11.49
N LEU A 692 -2.31 -19.93 -11.81
CA LEU A 692 -1.15 -19.39 -11.10
C LEU A 692 -1.11 -17.85 -11.16
N ARG A 693 -1.52 -17.25 -12.27
CA ARG A 693 -1.65 -15.80 -12.43
C ARG A 693 -2.60 -15.19 -11.39
N GLY A 694 -3.61 -15.92 -10.91
CA GLY A 694 -4.54 -15.47 -9.87
C GLY A 694 -4.06 -15.71 -8.43
N ARG A 695 -2.83 -16.20 -8.21
CA ARG A 695 -2.35 -16.55 -6.87
C ARG A 695 -1.98 -15.32 -6.06
N VAL A 696 -2.71 -15.10 -4.97
CA VAL A 696 -2.37 -14.11 -3.93
C VAL A 696 -1.25 -14.66 -3.04
N PHE A 697 -0.30 -13.80 -2.68
CA PHE A 697 0.72 -14.07 -1.67
C PHE A 697 1.15 -12.76 -1.00
N VAL A 698 1.70 -12.89 0.20
CA VAL A 698 2.15 -11.81 1.07
C VAL A 698 3.68 -11.85 1.16
N ALA A 699 4.32 -10.70 1.00
CA ALA A 699 5.76 -10.52 1.22
C ALA A 699 6.03 -9.39 2.21
N LEU A 700 6.91 -9.62 3.18
CA LEU A 700 7.24 -8.66 4.23
C LEU A 700 8.59 -7.99 4.00
N HIS A 701 8.68 -6.72 4.35
CA HIS A 701 9.96 -6.08 4.69
C HIS A 701 9.73 -5.17 5.89
N MET A 702 10.72 -5.02 6.76
CA MET A 702 10.50 -4.30 8.01
C MET A 702 11.69 -3.43 8.42
N HIS A 703 11.36 -2.30 9.03
CA HIS A 703 12.26 -1.47 9.81
C HIS A 703 12.33 -2.07 11.22
N ALA A 704 13.10 -3.15 11.38
CA ALA A 704 13.21 -3.90 12.64
C ALA A 704 13.67 -3.04 13.83
N GLY A 705 14.30 -1.88 13.60
CA GLY A 705 14.68 -0.95 14.66
C GLY A 705 13.49 -0.30 15.40
N ASP A 706 12.37 -0.05 14.71
CA ASP A 706 11.20 0.67 15.25
C ASP A 706 9.90 -0.15 15.27
N GLY A 707 9.93 -1.38 14.74
CA GLY A 707 8.81 -2.33 14.73
C GLY A 707 7.85 -2.16 13.56
N ASN A 708 8.15 -1.25 12.63
CA ASN A 708 7.34 -1.04 11.44
C ASN A 708 7.55 -2.17 10.42
N VAL A 709 6.45 -2.81 10.01
CA VAL A 709 6.41 -3.93 9.06
C VAL A 709 5.53 -3.56 7.87
N HIS A 710 6.16 -3.52 6.69
CA HIS A 710 5.49 -3.33 5.42
C HIS A 710 5.07 -4.66 4.82
N THR A 711 3.77 -4.83 4.62
CA THR A 711 3.15 -6.00 4.02
C THR A 711 2.78 -5.70 2.58
N ASN A 712 3.24 -6.53 1.65
CA ASN A 712 3.08 -6.31 0.21
C ASN A 712 2.30 -7.46 -0.43
N ILE A 713 1.20 -7.15 -1.12
CA ILE A 713 0.33 -8.13 -1.78
C ILE A 713 0.18 -7.76 -3.26
N PRO A 714 0.92 -8.42 -4.17
CA PRO A 714 0.77 -8.20 -5.61
C PRO A 714 -0.57 -8.74 -6.13
N VAL A 715 -1.28 -7.94 -6.94
CA VAL A 715 -2.62 -8.25 -7.48
C VAL A 715 -2.79 -7.83 -8.94
N ASN A 716 -3.46 -8.65 -9.74
CA ASN A 716 -3.82 -8.31 -11.11
C ASN A 716 -5.17 -7.58 -11.12
N SER A 717 -5.20 -6.33 -11.59
CA SER A 717 -6.41 -5.50 -11.57
C SER A 717 -7.52 -6.01 -12.50
N ASP A 718 -7.19 -6.83 -13.50
CA ASP A 718 -8.14 -7.49 -14.39
C ASP A 718 -8.73 -8.79 -13.81
N ASN A 719 -8.28 -9.23 -12.63
CA ASN A 719 -8.78 -10.42 -11.95
C ASN A 719 -9.54 -10.05 -10.67
N TYR A 720 -10.86 -9.92 -10.79
CA TYR A 720 -11.73 -9.51 -9.67
C TYR A 720 -11.71 -10.49 -8.50
N GLU A 721 -11.67 -11.80 -8.75
CA GLU A 721 -11.61 -12.82 -7.71
C GLU A 721 -10.31 -12.72 -6.91
N MET A 722 -9.18 -12.46 -7.58
CA MET A 722 -7.88 -12.23 -6.95
C MET A 722 -7.92 -10.98 -6.06
N LEU A 723 -8.54 -9.89 -6.50
CA LEU A 723 -8.70 -8.68 -5.69
C LEU A 723 -9.53 -8.96 -4.41
N GLN A 724 -10.63 -9.70 -4.54
CA GLN A 724 -11.45 -10.09 -3.37
C GLN A 724 -10.68 -11.00 -2.40
N GLU A 725 -9.89 -11.93 -2.91
CA GLU A 725 -9.04 -12.79 -2.07
C GLU A 725 -7.94 -11.98 -1.37
N ALA A 726 -7.34 -11.00 -2.06
CA ALA A 726 -6.36 -10.11 -1.47
C ALA A 726 -6.98 -9.24 -0.37
N THR A 727 -8.18 -8.69 -0.57
CA THR A 727 -8.92 -7.96 0.48
C THR A 727 -9.21 -8.84 1.70
N ARG A 728 -9.60 -10.11 1.49
CA ARG A 728 -9.76 -11.07 2.59
C ARG A 728 -8.44 -11.35 3.31
N ALA A 729 -7.33 -11.44 2.58
CA ALA A 729 -6.00 -11.61 3.16
C ALA A 729 -5.61 -10.39 4.01
N VAL A 730 -5.80 -9.16 3.52
CA VAL A 730 -5.60 -7.92 4.29
C VAL A 730 -6.37 -7.95 5.60
N ALA A 731 -7.66 -8.30 5.58
CA ALA A 731 -8.47 -8.37 6.79
C ALA A 731 -7.92 -9.38 7.82
N ARG A 732 -7.33 -10.49 7.37
CA ARG A 732 -6.66 -11.47 8.25
C ARG A 732 -5.36 -10.92 8.82
N ILE A 733 -4.56 -10.23 8.01
CA ILE A 733 -3.29 -9.62 8.41
C ILE A 733 -3.54 -8.55 9.47
N MET A 734 -4.57 -7.71 9.28
CA MET A 734 -4.94 -6.69 10.26
C MET A 734 -5.41 -7.30 11.58
N ARG A 735 -6.23 -8.36 11.54
CA ARG A 735 -6.63 -9.09 12.76
C ARG A 735 -5.44 -9.71 13.50
N LEU A 736 -4.46 -10.23 12.76
CA LEU A 736 -3.23 -10.74 13.33
C LEU A 736 -2.44 -9.60 14.00
N ALA A 737 -2.22 -8.49 13.29
CA ALA A 737 -1.47 -7.35 13.81
C ALA A 737 -2.12 -6.74 15.07
N THR A 738 -3.45 -6.68 15.15
CA THR A 738 -4.14 -6.13 16.33
C THR A 738 -4.24 -7.08 17.52
N ALA A 739 -4.05 -8.39 17.30
CA ALA A 739 -4.07 -9.39 18.37
C ALA A 739 -2.71 -9.57 19.07
N LEU A 740 -1.63 -9.09 18.45
CA LEU A 740 -0.26 -9.11 18.98
C LEU A 740 0.05 -7.85 19.78
#